data_AF-A0A8T4FN59-F1
#
_entry.id   AF-A0A8T4FN59-F1
#
_cell.length_a   1.000
_cell.length_b   1.000
_cell.length_c   1.000
_cell.angle_alpha   90.00
_cell.angle_beta   90.00
_cell.angle_gamma   90.00
#
_symmetry.space_group_name_H-M   'P 1'
#
loop_
_entity.id
_entity.type
_entity.pdbx_description
1 polymer ?
#
loop_
_entity_poly.entity_id
_entity_poly.type
_entity_poly.pdbx_seq_one_letter_code
_entity_poly.pdbx_strand_id
1 'polypeptide(L)'
;MIPVGADSFKELGVDPFRSYKASELDALVEAKRQELTLSLSKAQVVLQKKAIQEAINALPSRRKDLDSPECRAKAQEEVLSIITGSMQQYLFHRLDGTDVFFDDQADAILELAKKKGWNALGPEALDHLKGVKKVSKNDFKDVRSDTAFRTLSMLGTDDLVAWTNKAIDGLYVEGGSEAPPDKVTDSTSFTTFKATINTIASRAQKLQKNPHYKDAEKYSAVLKKLTPMFADEKTYKAFRTAAVMYSVESEIQSSVSVMGYRDITALVNSKIAGRGIDVEEALRELERFCLSKGIIADFSKVSKEYDVCGFCGCRFQVDGETNFCPYCNKPVAVSCPRCGVRNPSSSIHCKGCGIDFSFISGMPFAEKGLKEDLANGNLLSVKAALARFEGYEDFVDKALIRDAKAFVKDTEGLLAELDSLEGSKRYCAAVKKCDDYLRLHPGQPDIKGRRDRCNEVVEDVGRRFSAVPKGSERMYIDLVALCSDHPGLLEYFKSNRPSPPSRADVSKSEDGNVLVSMGSPPPADTTYLIIRKKGSSPLNEKDGDQVAETRDRELVDRGISYGTEYRYAVFSKRWGVVSSSAALSGPITVFADVIDLSASPAEEGIRLDFKVPRGCTRALVFRKEGADPEASGAPYADNGTKQFFVDKEAKDGDIVYHYRVAAEYSEGRAVPYRTSGAVVRCRPRPPPKPVSDLSVSSGGGRFIARYTSPEEAELFISDPSRDLGMSSCTTSELERVAKRLSGVVKNRDGVYTFSLPSGTVGIVYAVIASGGTSIIGNGAFVSTLADVSNVRTAMDGDVCSLTFIWPPGCDRVKVAMRSDRPPEGASDFESDSVILLEKYVRDGNARIKLPFQRTYMKLYSVYGSKGMSQGFGLTLSSRGDIPEIRYTFAYAFLGRKCTCKITVSGDLKSNPAMV
;
A
#
# COMPACT_ATOMS: atom_id res chain seq x y z
N MET A 1 -8.55 -11.44 46.65
CA MET A 1 -8.29 -10.65 47.86
C MET A 1 -8.80 -9.24 47.60
N ILE A 2 -9.76 -8.78 48.42
CA ILE A 2 -10.34 -7.42 48.33
C ILE A 2 -9.18 -6.40 48.52
N PRO A 3 -9.05 -5.34 47.70
CA PRO A 3 -7.94 -4.41 47.84
C PRO A 3 -8.09 -3.68 49.18
N VAL A 4 -7.10 -3.89 50.05
CA VAL A 4 -7.10 -3.39 51.43
C VAL A 4 -6.59 -1.95 51.45
N GLY A 5 -7.46 -1.00 51.79
CA GLY A 5 -7.17 0.21 52.59
C GLY A 5 -6.40 1.39 51.98
N ALA A 6 -5.82 1.32 50.78
CA ALA A 6 -5.07 2.44 50.21
C ALA A 6 -5.97 3.65 49.81
N ASP A 7 -7.18 3.37 49.33
CA ASP A 7 -8.13 4.42 48.91
C ASP A 7 -8.61 5.28 50.08
N SER A 8 -8.63 4.71 51.30
CA SER A 8 -8.95 5.43 52.54
C SER A 8 -8.01 6.62 52.78
N PHE A 9 -6.73 6.52 52.38
CA PHE A 9 -5.77 7.63 52.46
C PHE A 9 -6.04 8.70 51.41
N LYS A 10 -6.36 8.31 50.16
CA LYS A 10 -6.70 9.25 49.07
C LYS A 10 -7.96 10.05 49.37
N GLU A 11 -9.02 9.36 49.77
CA GLU A 11 -10.34 9.96 49.99
C GLU A 11 -10.37 10.93 51.17
N LEU A 12 -9.56 10.65 52.20
CA LEU A 12 -9.42 11.50 53.39
C LEU A 12 -8.29 12.53 53.27
N GLY A 13 -7.53 12.52 52.16
CA GLY A 13 -6.44 13.46 51.94
C GLY A 13 -5.31 13.33 52.97
N VAL A 14 -4.89 12.09 53.25
CA VAL A 14 -3.83 11.78 54.23
C VAL A 14 -2.56 11.38 53.50
N ASP A 15 -1.44 12.03 53.83
CA ASP A 15 -0.12 11.66 53.34
C ASP A 15 0.36 10.39 54.07
N PRO A 16 0.58 9.26 53.38
CA PRO A 16 0.96 8.01 54.04
C PRO A 16 2.41 8.00 54.56
N PHE A 17 3.24 9.00 54.22
CA PHE A 17 4.61 9.16 54.74
C PHE A 17 4.68 10.03 55.99
N ARG A 18 3.62 10.81 56.27
CA ARG A 18 3.55 11.68 57.44
C ARG A 18 2.91 10.96 58.63
N SER A 19 3.41 11.26 59.82
CA SER A 19 2.75 10.86 61.08
C SER A 19 1.69 11.89 61.50
N TYR A 20 0.52 11.41 61.89
CA TYR A 20 -0.61 12.22 62.36
C TYR A 20 -1.00 11.84 63.79
N LYS A 21 -1.45 12.80 64.58
CA LYS A 21 -2.12 12.54 65.86
C LYS A 21 -3.54 12.04 65.60
N ALA A 22 -4.07 11.20 66.50
CA ALA A 22 -5.43 10.67 66.37
C ALA A 22 -6.49 11.78 66.20
N SER A 23 -6.36 12.89 66.95
CA SER A 23 -7.24 14.06 66.85
C SER A 23 -7.19 14.76 65.49
N GLU A 24 -6.06 14.70 64.77
CA GLU A 24 -5.94 15.29 63.43
C GLU A 24 -6.66 14.43 62.38
N LEU A 25 -6.53 13.10 62.49
CA LEU A 25 -7.22 12.17 61.59
C LEU A 25 -8.74 12.22 61.80
N ASP A 26 -9.18 12.32 63.06
CA ASP A 26 -10.61 12.45 63.38
C ASP A 26 -11.19 13.76 62.83
N ALA A 27 -10.44 14.86 62.90
CA ALA A 27 -10.82 16.14 62.31
C ALA A 27 -10.94 16.08 60.77
N LEU A 28 -10.02 15.37 60.08
CA LEU A 28 -10.08 15.17 58.63
C LEU A 28 -11.31 14.35 58.20
N VAL A 29 -11.64 13.31 58.96
CA VAL A 29 -12.84 12.49 58.73
C VAL A 29 -14.11 13.31 58.91
N GLU A 30 -14.14 14.16 59.94
CA GLU A 30 -15.30 15.03 60.17
C GLU A 30 -15.43 16.12 59.09
N ALA A 31 -14.32 16.72 58.66
CA ALA A 31 -14.32 17.63 57.51
C ALA A 31 -14.86 16.95 56.24
N LYS A 32 -14.44 15.71 55.97
CA LYS A 32 -14.95 14.94 54.82
C LYS A 32 -16.42 14.59 54.96
N ARG A 33 -16.89 14.28 56.17
CA ARG A 33 -18.31 14.06 56.47
C ARG A 33 -19.14 15.30 56.15
N GLN A 34 -18.68 16.49 56.54
CA GLN A 34 -19.35 17.75 56.27
C GLN A 34 -19.42 18.04 54.76
N GLU A 35 -18.32 17.82 54.02
CA GLU A 35 -18.26 17.96 52.56
C GLU A 35 -19.26 17.05 51.84
N LEU A 36 -19.30 15.77 52.20
CA LEU A 36 -20.21 14.80 51.60
C LEU A 36 -21.67 15.10 51.97
N THR A 37 -21.94 15.55 53.20
CA THR A 37 -23.30 15.93 53.63
C THR A 37 -23.81 17.15 52.84
N LEU A 38 -22.94 18.13 52.57
CA LEU A 38 -23.25 19.26 51.72
C LEU A 38 -23.47 18.84 50.25
N SER A 39 -22.71 17.85 49.77
CA SER A 39 -22.88 17.31 48.41
C SER A 39 -24.18 16.52 48.29
N LEU A 40 -24.58 15.79 49.34
CA LEU A 40 -25.83 15.04 49.41
C LEU A 40 -27.04 15.96 49.34
N SER A 41 -27.00 17.11 50.02
CA SER A 41 -28.09 18.09 50.00
C SER A 41 -28.25 18.78 48.64
N LYS A 42 -27.17 18.89 47.86
CA LYS A 42 -27.16 19.50 46.52
C LYS A 42 -27.47 18.51 45.39
N ALA A 43 -27.31 17.20 45.61
CA ALA A 43 -27.53 16.20 44.57
C ALA A 43 -29.02 16.13 44.17
N GLN A 44 -29.31 16.06 42.88
CA GLN A 44 -30.68 15.99 42.34
C GLN A 44 -31.08 14.58 41.89
N VAL A 45 -30.09 13.71 41.63
CA VAL A 45 -30.29 12.36 41.09
C VAL A 45 -30.29 11.33 42.22
N VAL A 46 -31.27 10.42 42.23
CA VAL A 46 -31.45 9.38 43.29
C VAL A 46 -30.22 8.48 43.42
N LEU A 47 -29.67 8.02 42.30
CA LEU A 47 -28.45 7.19 42.29
C LEU A 47 -27.25 7.94 42.89
N GLN A 48 -27.12 9.24 42.60
CA GLN A 48 -26.05 10.07 43.15
C GLN A 48 -26.20 10.25 44.66
N LYS A 49 -27.43 10.48 45.16
CA LYS A 49 -27.70 10.56 46.61
C LYS A 49 -27.34 9.27 47.33
N LYS A 50 -27.72 8.12 46.75
CA LYS A 50 -27.40 6.80 47.31
C LYS A 50 -25.89 6.59 47.43
N ALA A 51 -25.12 6.91 46.38
CA ALA A 51 -23.66 6.78 46.40
C ALA A 51 -23.00 7.70 47.44
N ILE A 52 -23.45 8.95 47.57
CA ILE A 52 -22.92 9.90 48.56
C ILE A 52 -23.24 9.41 49.99
N GLN A 53 -24.44 8.88 50.22
CA GLN A 53 -24.84 8.34 51.52
C GLN A 53 -24.02 7.09 51.90
N GLU A 54 -23.74 6.20 50.94
CA GLU A 54 -22.85 5.06 51.14
C GLU A 54 -21.42 5.49 51.50
N ALA A 55 -20.90 6.53 50.85
CA ALA A 55 -19.59 7.09 51.17
C ALA A 55 -19.52 7.66 52.60
N ILE A 56 -20.58 8.37 53.06
CA ILE A 56 -20.68 8.86 54.45
C ILE A 56 -20.67 7.70 55.45
N ASN A 57 -21.40 6.62 55.14
CA ASN A 57 -21.49 5.44 56.00
C ASN A 57 -20.15 4.68 56.08
N ALA A 58 -19.30 4.77 55.06
CA ALA A 58 -18.00 4.11 55.01
C ALA A 58 -16.90 4.84 55.80
N LEU A 59 -17.07 6.12 56.16
CA LEU A 59 -16.06 6.94 56.83
C LEU A 59 -15.46 6.33 58.13
N PRO A 60 -16.23 5.69 59.03
CA PRO A 60 -15.65 5.05 60.22
C PRO A 60 -14.70 3.89 59.88
N SER A 61 -15.03 3.10 58.85
CA SER A 61 -14.15 2.04 58.37
C SER A 61 -12.86 2.62 57.79
N ARG A 62 -12.98 3.67 56.97
CA ARG A 62 -11.83 4.36 56.37
C ARG A 62 -10.89 4.95 57.42
N ARG A 63 -11.44 5.53 58.50
CA ARG A 63 -10.66 6.02 59.64
C ARG A 63 -9.84 4.91 60.32
N LYS A 64 -10.42 3.72 60.46
CA LYS A 64 -9.76 2.54 61.02
C LYS A 64 -8.64 2.05 60.11
N ASP A 65 -8.80 2.14 58.80
CA ASP A 65 -7.74 1.78 57.84
C ASP A 65 -6.50 2.65 57.99
N LEU A 66 -6.64 3.93 58.37
CA LEU A 66 -5.51 4.85 58.56
C LEU A 66 -4.58 4.46 59.73
N ASP A 67 -5.10 3.74 60.71
CA ASP A 67 -4.33 3.20 61.85
C ASP A 67 -3.66 1.86 61.53
N SER A 68 -4.04 1.20 60.43
CA SER A 68 -3.47 -0.08 60.01
C SER A 68 -2.09 0.09 59.36
N PRO A 69 -1.03 -0.52 59.90
CA PRO A 69 0.29 -0.51 59.28
C PRO A 69 0.30 -1.13 57.88
N GLU A 70 -0.51 -2.17 57.66
CA GLU A 70 -0.62 -2.86 56.37
C GLU A 70 -1.26 -1.96 55.29
N CYS A 71 -2.32 -1.23 55.66
CA CYS A 71 -2.97 -0.28 54.76
C CYS A 71 -2.02 0.88 54.41
N ARG A 72 -1.28 1.37 55.41
CA ARG A 72 -0.28 2.43 55.21
C ARG A 72 0.86 1.97 54.30
N ALA A 73 1.39 0.77 54.50
CA ALA A 73 2.46 0.22 53.65
C ALA A 73 2.01 0.11 52.18
N LYS A 74 0.77 -0.35 51.93
CA LYS A 74 0.20 -0.41 50.58
C LYS A 74 0.00 0.97 49.96
N ALA A 75 -0.49 1.93 50.74
CA ALA A 75 -0.61 3.33 50.31
C ALA A 75 0.76 3.92 49.93
N GLN A 76 1.80 3.67 50.73
CA GLN A 76 3.17 4.09 50.42
C GLN A 76 3.69 3.45 49.14
N GLU A 77 3.52 2.14 48.98
CA GLU A 77 3.93 1.42 47.76
C GLU A 77 3.24 1.96 46.50
N GLU A 78 1.93 2.22 46.58
CA GLU A 78 1.16 2.81 45.48
C GLU A 78 1.69 4.21 45.12
N VAL A 79 1.90 5.07 46.12
CA VAL A 79 2.43 6.43 45.88
C VAL A 79 3.84 6.37 45.29
N LEU A 80 4.74 5.57 45.84
CA LEU A 80 6.11 5.44 45.32
C LEU A 80 6.10 4.91 43.87
N SER A 81 5.21 3.98 43.53
CA SER A 81 5.04 3.48 42.16
C SER A 81 4.60 4.59 41.20
N ILE A 82 3.59 5.38 41.58
CA ILE A 82 3.09 6.51 40.77
C ILE A 82 4.20 7.57 40.59
N ILE A 83 4.88 7.94 41.67
CA ILE A 83 5.98 8.91 41.65
C ILE A 83 7.11 8.41 40.74
N THR A 84 7.51 7.14 40.87
CA THR A 84 8.56 6.52 40.05
C THR A 84 8.22 6.57 38.57
N GLY A 85 6.97 6.27 38.20
CA GLY A 85 6.50 6.41 36.81
C GLY A 85 6.52 7.86 36.31
N SER A 86 6.12 8.80 37.16
CA SER A 86 6.05 10.24 36.83
C SER A 86 7.42 10.86 36.60
N MET A 87 8.42 10.39 37.35
CA MET A 87 9.77 10.95 37.32
C MET A 87 10.65 10.43 36.19
N GLN A 88 10.25 9.37 35.47
CA GLN A 88 11.09 8.79 34.41
C GLN A 88 11.57 9.82 33.38
N GLN A 89 10.73 10.83 33.07
CA GLN A 89 11.09 11.91 32.13
C GLN A 89 12.09 12.94 32.69
N TYR A 90 12.38 12.89 33.98
CA TYR A 90 13.22 13.82 34.73
C TYR A 90 14.48 13.16 35.31
N LEU A 91 14.58 11.82 35.26
CA LEU A 91 15.71 11.09 35.81
C LEU A 91 16.98 11.25 34.96
N PHE A 92 18.08 11.51 35.64
CA PHE A 92 19.44 11.44 35.13
C PHE A 92 20.12 10.21 35.71
N HIS A 93 20.65 9.36 34.84
CA HIS A 93 21.33 8.13 35.23
C HIS A 93 22.85 8.36 35.20
N ARG A 94 23.50 8.25 36.35
CA ARG A 94 24.89 8.66 36.53
C ARG A 94 25.88 7.53 36.31
N LEU A 95 27.15 7.87 36.05
CA LEU A 95 28.25 6.90 35.87
C LEU A 95 28.47 6.02 37.10
N ASP A 96 28.21 6.56 38.28
CA ASP A 96 28.35 5.87 39.57
C ASP A 96 27.15 4.98 39.91
N GLY A 97 26.15 4.90 39.03
CA GLY A 97 24.94 4.10 39.21
C GLY A 97 23.87 4.76 40.09
N THR A 98 24.04 6.01 40.49
CA THR A 98 22.99 6.76 41.21
C THR A 98 22.06 7.46 40.24
N ASP A 99 20.75 7.39 40.50
CA ASP A 99 19.75 8.13 39.74
C ASP A 99 19.51 9.48 40.43
N VAL A 100 19.41 10.56 39.67
CA VAL A 100 19.16 11.90 40.23
C VAL A 100 18.08 12.66 39.48
N PHE A 101 17.40 13.56 40.18
CA PHE A 101 16.48 14.54 39.60
C PHE A 101 16.71 15.90 40.27
N PHE A 102 16.28 16.97 39.61
CA PHE A 102 16.49 18.32 40.12
C PHE A 102 15.39 18.76 41.09
N ASP A 103 15.78 19.50 42.11
CA ASP A 103 14.89 20.10 43.12
C ASP A 103 13.74 20.91 42.50
N ASP A 104 14.02 21.66 41.42
CA ASP A 104 13.03 22.43 40.65
C ASP A 104 11.97 21.58 39.92
N GLN A 105 12.13 20.25 39.88
CA GLN A 105 11.20 19.31 39.25
C GLN A 105 10.27 18.61 40.26
N ALA A 106 10.47 18.80 41.57
CA ALA A 106 9.75 18.07 42.61
C ALA A 106 8.22 18.22 42.50
N ASP A 107 7.72 19.44 42.29
CA ASP A 107 6.27 19.69 42.16
C ASP A 107 5.66 19.05 40.91
N ALA A 108 6.39 19.06 39.79
CA ALA A 108 5.96 18.47 38.53
C ALA A 108 5.92 16.93 38.60
N ILE A 109 6.86 16.32 39.33
CA ILE A 109 6.89 14.88 39.59
C ILE A 109 5.67 14.46 40.41
N LEU A 110 5.30 15.25 41.44
CA LEU A 110 4.16 14.97 42.30
C LEU A 110 2.80 15.24 41.64
N GLU A 111 2.76 15.98 40.53
CA GLU A 111 1.52 16.39 39.87
C GLU A 111 0.65 15.20 39.43
N LEU A 112 1.26 14.11 38.95
CA LEU A 112 0.50 12.92 38.55
C LEU A 112 -0.11 12.20 39.75
N ALA A 113 0.60 12.11 40.87
CA ALA A 113 0.07 11.54 42.10
C ALA A 113 -1.15 12.34 42.58
N LYS A 114 -1.06 13.68 42.51
CA LYS A 114 -2.20 14.59 42.77
C LYS A 114 -3.37 14.32 41.81
N LYS A 115 -3.12 14.20 40.50
CA LYS A 115 -4.16 13.83 39.49
C LYS A 115 -4.82 12.48 39.76
N LYS A 116 -4.11 11.54 40.40
CA LYS A 116 -4.64 10.23 40.85
C LYS A 116 -5.29 10.26 42.24
N GLY A 117 -5.53 11.45 42.81
CA GLY A 117 -6.24 11.64 44.07
C GLY A 117 -5.35 11.82 45.30
N TRP A 118 -4.02 11.75 45.17
CA TRP A 118 -3.08 11.96 46.27
C TRP A 118 -2.74 13.45 46.46
N ASN A 119 -3.75 14.24 46.82
CA ASN A 119 -3.63 15.70 46.89
C ASN A 119 -2.81 16.24 48.08
N ALA A 120 -2.62 15.41 49.11
CA ALA A 120 -1.96 15.81 50.37
C ALA A 120 -0.44 15.55 50.40
N LEU A 121 0.15 15.00 49.32
CA LEU A 121 1.57 14.67 49.27
C LEU A 121 2.44 15.93 49.24
N GLY A 122 3.40 15.98 50.16
CA GLY A 122 4.46 16.99 50.19
C GLY A 122 5.74 16.56 49.44
N PRO A 123 6.71 17.49 49.24
CA PRO A 123 8.01 17.18 48.64
C PRO A 123 8.82 16.10 49.38
N GLU A 124 8.54 15.91 50.67
CA GLU A 124 9.19 14.89 51.51
C GLU A 124 8.89 13.46 51.03
N ALA A 125 7.78 13.24 50.33
CA ALA A 125 7.45 11.94 49.74
C ALA A 125 8.54 11.44 48.77
N LEU A 126 9.27 12.37 48.13
CA LEU A 126 10.37 12.04 47.21
C LEU A 126 11.60 11.52 47.94
N ASP A 127 11.79 11.88 49.22
CA ASP A 127 12.94 11.46 50.02
C ASP A 127 12.85 9.97 50.43
N HIS A 128 11.67 9.35 50.24
CA HIS A 128 11.43 7.93 50.50
C HIS A 128 11.73 7.02 49.30
N LEU A 129 12.11 7.57 48.15
CA LEU A 129 12.50 6.80 46.98
C LEU A 129 13.88 6.15 47.19
N LYS A 130 13.97 4.85 46.92
CA LYS A 130 15.24 4.12 47.01
C LYS A 130 16.03 4.29 45.72
N GLY A 131 17.33 4.61 45.84
CA GLY A 131 18.25 4.69 44.70
C GLY A 131 18.22 6.00 43.90
N VAL A 132 17.34 6.93 44.28
CA VAL A 132 17.18 8.24 43.62
C VAL A 132 17.57 9.37 44.58
N LYS A 133 18.37 10.34 44.13
CA LYS A 133 18.76 11.52 44.93
C LYS A 133 18.24 12.81 44.31
N LYS A 134 17.71 13.68 45.16
CA LYS A 134 17.38 15.07 44.84
C LYS A 134 18.65 15.92 44.88
N VAL A 135 18.93 16.65 43.80
CA VAL A 135 20.16 17.47 43.65
C VAL A 135 19.84 18.85 43.08
N SER A 136 20.71 19.84 43.29
CA SER A 136 20.59 21.15 42.63
C SER A 136 21.43 21.20 41.37
N LYS A 137 20.94 21.84 40.30
CA LYS A 137 21.75 22.12 39.08
C LYS A 137 23.03 22.88 39.40
N ASN A 138 23.00 23.72 40.44
CA ASN A 138 24.14 24.53 40.86
C ASN A 138 25.27 23.69 41.47
N ASP A 139 24.98 22.48 41.99
CA ASP A 139 25.98 21.59 42.59
C ASP A 139 26.99 21.06 41.54
N PHE A 140 26.61 21.11 40.26
CA PHE A 140 27.42 20.60 39.15
C PHE A 140 28.06 21.70 38.29
N LYS A 141 27.90 22.97 38.65
CA LYS A 141 28.52 24.09 37.91
C LYS A 141 30.00 24.20 38.25
N ASP A 142 30.86 24.01 37.25
CA ASP A 142 32.27 24.39 37.33
C ASP A 142 32.52 25.67 36.52
N VAL A 143 32.83 26.76 37.22
CA VAL A 143 33.13 28.07 36.63
C VAL A 143 34.26 27.99 35.60
N ARG A 144 35.27 27.14 35.81
CA ARG A 144 36.39 26.99 34.88
C ARG A 144 35.96 26.26 33.62
N SER A 145 35.27 25.14 33.72
CA SER A 145 34.75 24.37 32.57
C SER A 145 33.75 25.19 31.76
N ASP A 146 32.84 25.93 32.41
CA ASP A 146 31.90 26.84 31.75
C ASP A 146 32.62 27.98 31.01
N THR A 147 33.65 28.56 31.63
CA THR A 147 34.46 29.63 31.01
C THR A 147 35.24 29.08 29.81
N ALA A 148 35.83 27.90 29.94
CA ALA A 148 36.57 27.23 28.86
C ALA A 148 35.64 26.88 27.69
N PHE A 149 34.47 26.30 27.97
CA PHE A 149 33.46 25.98 26.98
C PHE A 149 33.02 27.21 26.19
N ARG A 150 32.60 28.28 26.87
CA ARG A 150 32.19 29.54 26.21
C ARG A 150 33.30 30.11 25.34
N THR A 151 34.54 29.97 25.79
CA THR A 151 35.70 30.45 25.06
C THR A 151 35.91 29.63 23.79
N LEU A 152 35.87 28.29 23.85
CA LEU A 152 35.94 27.44 22.66
C LEU A 152 34.79 27.72 21.69
N SER A 153 33.56 27.93 22.19
CA SER A 153 32.43 28.34 21.37
C SER A 153 32.66 29.67 20.66
N MET A 154 33.24 30.66 21.35
CA MET A 154 33.62 31.93 20.73
C MET A 154 34.71 31.78 19.67
N LEU A 155 35.63 30.83 19.86
CA LEU A 155 36.69 30.52 18.89
C LEU A 155 36.17 29.75 17.67
N GLY A 156 35.00 29.12 17.78
CA GLY A 156 34.45 28.23 16.76
C GLY A 156 35.31 26.99 16.53
N THR A 157 35.99 26.50 17.57
CA THR A 157 36.88 25.35 17.51
C THR A 157 36.73 24.51 18.77
N ASP A 158 36.69 23.19 18.62
CA ASP A 158 36.85 22.22 19.71
C ASP A 158 38.33 21.89 19.96
N ASP A 159 39.22 22.21 19.03
CA ASP A 159 40.64 21.88 19.07
C ASP A 159 41.49 23.12 19.33
N LEU A 160 41.86 23.30 20.60
CA LEU A 160 42.71 24.41 21.04
C LEU A 160 44.17 24.25 20.56
N VAL A 161 44.66 23.02 20.39
CA VAL A 161 46.02 22.72 19.94
C VAL A 161 46.17 23.10 18.47
N ALA A 162 45.23 22.66 17.62
CA ALA A 162 45.18 23.04 16.21
C ALA A 162 45.03 24.55 16.03
N TRP A 163 44.15 25.18 16.83
CA TRP A 163 44.00 26.64 16.80
C TRP A 163 45.29 27.37 17.17
N THR A 164 45.99 26.90 18.22
CA THR A 164 47.26 27.48 18.67
C THR A 164 48.35 27.33 17.61
N ASN A 165 48.45 26.17 16.97
CA ASN A 165 49.40 25.94 15.88
C ASN A 165 49.10 26.81 14.66
N LYS A 166 47.83 27.00 14.31
CA LYS A 166 47.41 27.92 13.25
C LYS A 166 47.76 29.37 13.57
N ALA A 167 47.65 29.78 14.84
CA ALA A 167 48.09 31.08 15.29
C ALA A 167 49.62 31.25 15.19
N ILE A 168 50.41 30.19 15.46
CA ILE A 168 51.86 30.19 15.22
C ILE A 168 52.14 30.42 13.72
N ASP A 169 51.49 29.67 12.82
CA ASP A 169 51.69 29.83 11.37
C ASP A 169 51.32 31.23 10.87
N GLY A 170 50.22 31.78 11.36
CA GLY A 170 49.76 33.11 10.97
C GLY A 170 50.63 34.27 11.50
N LEU A 171 51.38 34.06 12.59
CA LEU A 171 52.21 35.07 13.24
C LEU A 171 53.70 34.97 12.87
N TYR A 172 54.13 33.85 12.28
CA TYR A 172 55.52 33.57 11.90
C TYR A 172 55.59 33.07 10.44
N VAL A 173 55.44 34.00 9.51
CA VAL A 173 55.53 33.75 8.05
C VAL A 173 56.99 33.50 7.64
N GLU A 174 57.23 32.65 6.65
CA GLU A 174 58.56 32.32 6.10
C GLU A 174 59.35 33.59 5.71
N GLY A 175 60.60 33.70 6.19
CA GLY A 175 61.49 34.84 5.96
C GLY A 175 61.47 35.94 7.03
N GLY A 176 60.71 35.76 8.12
CA GLY A 176 60.71 36.67 9.28
C GLY A 176 62.00 36.62 10.13
N SER A 177 62.30 37.71 10.86
CA SER A 177 63.52 37.86 11.68
C SER A 177 63.51 37.14 13.03
N GLU A 178 62.36 36.57 13.46
CA GLU A 178 62.21 35.84 14.73
C GLU A 178 61.81 34.39 14.43
N ALA A 179 62.46 33.43 15.08
CA ALA A 179 62.13 32.02 14.95
C ALA A 179 60.77 31.70 15.61
N PRO A 180 59.92 30.87 14.99
CA PRO A 180 58.66 30.44 15.61
C PRO A 180 58.91 29.57 16.86
N PRO A 181 58.03 29.61 17.87
CA PRO A 181 58.03 28.62 18.94
C PRO A 181 57.68 27.23 18.38
N ASP A 182 58.09 26.18 19.08
CA ASP A 182 57.75 24.81 18.73
C ASP A 182 56.24 24.61 18.65
N LYS A 183 55.81 23.78 17.70
CA LYS A 183 54.41 23.38 17.56
C LYS A 183 53.96 22.63 18.82
N VAL A 184 52.77 22.97 19.29
CA VAL A 184 52.14 22.28 20.40
C VAL A 184 51.42 21.03 19.92
N THR A 185 51.39 20.01 20.75
CA THR A 185 50.69 18.73 20.55
C THR A 185 49.80 18.45 21.76
N ASP A 186 48.91 17.48 21.66
CA ASP A 186 48.10 17.04 22.79
C ASP A 186 48.91 16.45 23.96
N SER A 187 50.15 16.04 23.71
CA SER A 187 51.11 15.59 24.73
C SER A 187 51.93 16.73 25.36
N THR A 188 51.74 17.98 24.92
CA THR A 188 52.47 19.13 25.43
C THR A 188 52.09 19.43 26.88
N SER A 189 53.10 19.59 27.75
CA SER A 189 52.88 19.91 29.16
C SER A 189 52.26 21.30 29.34
N PHE A 190 51.47 21.48 30.40
CA PHE A 190 50.84 22.76 30.72
C PHE A 190 51.83 23.92 30.74
N THR A 191 53.00 23.73 31.36
CA THR A 191 54.06 24.75 31.46
C THR A 191 54.54 25.19 30.08
N THR A 192 54.74 24.23 29.17
CA THR A 192 55.17 24.49 27.79
C THR A 192 54.06 25.17 26.99
N PHE A 193 52.83 24.66 27.08
CA PHE A 193 51.68 25.24 26.40
C PHE A 193 51.42 26.70 26.81
N LYS A 194 51.47 26.97 28.12
CA LYS A 194 51.34 28.32 28.68
C LYS A 194 52.45 29.26 28.18
N ALA A 195 53.69 28.78 28.14
CA ALA A 195 54.82 29.56 27.62
C ALA A 195 54.62 29.89 26.13
N THR A 196 54.15 28.92 25.33
CA THR A 196 53.85 29.14 23.90
C THR A 196 52.74 30.16 23.72
N ILE A 197 51.62 30.05 24.44
CA ILE A 197 50.50 31.02 24.40
C ILE A 197 50.98 32.44 24.74
N ASN A 198 51.80 32.60 25.78
CA ASN A 198 52.35 33.91 26.15
C ASN A 198 53.28 34.49 25.07
N THR A 199 54.09 33.62 24.45
CA THR A 199 55.03 33.99 23.39
C THR A 199 54.28 34.49 22.15
N ILE A 200 53.27 33.75 21.70
CA ILE A 200 52.46 34.17 20.54
C ILE A 200 51.57 35.38 20.86
N ALA A 201 51.09 35.53 22.11
CA ALA A 201 50.34 36.72 22.53
C ALA A 201 51.19 37.99 22.45
N SER A 202 52.43 37.93 22.95
CA SER A 202 53.38 39.04 22.85
C SER A 202 53.70 39.38 21.40
N ARG A 203 53.92 38.37 20.54
CA ARG A 203 54.17 38.55 19.11
C ARG A 203 52.99 39.19 18.39
N ALA A 204 51.77 38.67 18.61
CA ALA A 204 50.55 39.21 18.02
C ALA A 204 50.33 40.69 18.40
N GLN A 205 50.59 41.06 19.66
CA GLN A 205 50.48 42.44 20.12
C GLN A 205 51.47 43.38 19.42
N LYS A 206 52.71 42.92 19.15
CA LYS A 206 53.71 43.70 18.40
C LYS A 206 53.30 43.86 16.93
N LEU A 207 52.73 42.82 16.32
CA LEU A 207 52.39 42.76 14.90
C LEU A 207 51.01 43.32 14.54
N GLN A 208 50.12 43.57 15.51
CA GLN A 208 48.73 43.98 15.24
C GLN A 208 48.58 45.26 14.41
N LYS A 209 49.60 46.13 14.37
CA LYS A 209 49.62 47.37 13.56
C LYS A 209 50.39 47.21 12.24
N ASN A 210 50.92 46.01 11.96
CA ASN A 210 51.74 45.74 10.78
C ASN A 210 50.86 45.27 9.61
N PRO A 211 50.80 46.01 8.48
CA PRO A 211 49.92 45.69 7.35
C PRO A 211 50.25 44.37 6.63
N HIS A 212 51.44 43.81 6.82
CA HIS A 212 51.80 42.49 6.28
C HIS A 212 51.16 41.32 7.05
N TYR A 213 50.69 41.55 8.28
CA TYR A 213 50.11 40.52 9.15
C TYR A 213 48.64 40.83 9.45
N LYS A 214 47.80 40.72 8.42
CA LYS A 214 46.39 41.13 8.45
C LYS A 214 45.53 40.42 9.52
N ASP A 215 45.94 39.23 9.97
CA ASP A 215 45.24 38.48 11.02
C ASP A 215 45.85 38.67 12.43
N ALA A 216 46.98 39.38 12.57
CA ALA A 216 47.63 39.58 13.86
C ALA A 216 46.76 40.38 14.85
N GLU A 217 45.98 41.34 14.37
CA GLU A 217 44.99 42.06 15.20
C GLU A 217 43.92 41.11 15.75
N LYS A 218 43.40 40.20 14.91
CA LYS A 218 42.41 39.18 15.31
C LYS A 218 43.00 38.22 16.33
N TYR A 219 44.20 37.70 16.07
CA TYR A 219 44.90 36.82 17.03
C TYR A 219 45.22 37.54 18.34
N SER A 220 45.64 38.80 18.30
CA SER A 220 45.94 39.59 19.51
C SER A 220 44.68 39.78 20.36
N ALA A 221 43.55 40.13 19.75
CA ALA A 221 42.27 40.29 20.44
C ALA A 221 41.83 39.01 21.15
N VAL A 222 42.04 37.86 20.52
CA VAL A 222 41.69 36.54 21.07
C VAL A 222 42.68 36.09 22.15
N LEU A 223 43.98 36.19 21.88
CA LEU A 223 45.04 35.79 22.82
C LEU A 223 45.00 36.62 24.10
N LYS A 224 44.65 37.92 24.03
CA LYS A 224 44.44 38.76 25.21
C LYS A 224 43.36 38.21 26.16
N LYS A 225 42.35 37.51 25.61
CA LYS A 225 41.29 36.85 26.40
C LYS A 225 41.71 35.46 26.89
N LEU A 226 42.48 34.72 26.10
CA LEU A 226 42.95 33.37 26.43
C LEU A 226 44.07 33.34 27.47
N THR A 227 45.05 34.25 27.40
CA THR A 227 46.21 34.30 28.31
C THR A 227 45.83 34.23 29.80
N PRO A 228 44.89 35.03 30.34
CA PRO A 228 44.52 34.95 31.75
C PRO A 228 43.87 33.61 32.13
N MET A 229 43.33 32.87 31.18
CA MET A 229 42.67 31.58 31.42
C MET A 229 43.66 30.42 31.55
N PHE A 230 44.92 30.57 31.13
CA PHE A 230 45.98 29.56 31.35
C PHE A 230 46.88 29.91 32.55
N ALA A 231 46.32 30.57 33.57
CA ALA A 231 47.06 30.92 34.78
C ALA A 231 47.47 29.68 35.59
N ASP A 232 46.62 28.66 35.63
CA ASP A 232 46.81 27.42 36.38
C ASP A 232 46.47 26.15 35.57
N GLU A 233 47.04 25.01 35.99
CA GLU A 233 46.90 23.73 35.30
C GLU A 233 45.45 23.19 35.32
N LYS A 234 44.65 23.52 36.34
CA LYS A 234 43.25 23.05 36.42
C LYS A 234 42.42 23.67 35.31
N THR A 235 42.66 24.93 34.98
CA THR A 235 41.97 25.59 33.87
C THR A 235 42.40 25.00 32.52
N TYR A 236 43.68 24.65 32.34
CA TYR A 236 44.13 23.92 31.15
C TYR A 236 43.44 22.55 30.98
N LYS A 237 43.28 21.78 32.07
CA LYS A 237 42.49 20.54 32.05
C LYS A 237 41.02 20.80 31.70
N ALA A 238 40.43 21.86 32.24
CA ALA A 238 39.06 22.27 31.92
C ALA A 238 38.87 22.61 30.42
N PHE A 239 39.90 23.17 29.75
CA PHE A 239 39.87 23.36 28.28
C PHE A 239 39.92 22.05 27.50
N ARG A 240 40.76 21.11 27.92
CA ARG A 240 40.85 19.79 27.27
C ARG A 240 39.54 19.01 27.38
N THR A 241 38.83 19.14 28.50
CA THR A 241 37.54 18.47 28.70
C THR A 241 36.35 19.24 28.10
N ALA A 242 36.36 20.58 28.13
CA ALA A 242 35.34 21.41 27.50
C ALA A 242 35.26 21.21 25.97
N ALA A 243 36.36 20.83 25.32
CA ALA A 243 36.39 20.42 23.92
C ALA A 243 35.44 19.25 23.61
N VAL A 244 35.38 18.27 24.52
CA VAL A 244 34.47 17.13 24.42
C VAL A 244 33.04 17.61 24.55
N MET A 245 32.74 18.45 25.55
CA MET A 245 31.41 19.02 25.75
C MET A 245 30.93 19.79 24.52
N TYR A 246 31.76 20.69 23.98
CA TYR A 246 31.44 21.50 22.81
C TYR A 246 31.16 20.66 21.56
N SER A 247 31.97 19.61 21.35
CA SER A 247 31.78 18.72 20.22
C SER A 247 30.49 17.91 20.31
N VAL A 248 30.12 17.50 21.52
CA VAL A 248 29.08 16.51 21.77
C VAL A 248 27.72 17.13 22.11
N GLU A 249 27.67 18.38 22.57
CA GLU A 249 26.43 19.05 23.00
C GLU A 249 25.36 19.06 21.90
N SER A 250 25.71 19.47 20.68
CA SER A 250 24.77 19.51 19.55
C SER A 250 24.27 18.13 19.17
N GLU A 251 25.09 17.09 19.33
CA GLU A 251 24.77 15.71 18.97
C GLU A 251 23.83 15.10 20.02
N ILE A 252 24.00 15.43 21.30
CA ILE A 252 23.05 15.07 22.37
C ILE A 252 21.74 15.80 22.22
N GLN A 253 21.75 17.10 21.96
CA GLN A 253 20.53 17.91 21.87
C GLN A 253 19.70 17.62 20.61
N SER A 254 20.33 17.18 19.51
CA SER A 254 19.63 16.84 18.26
C SER A 254 19.11 15.40 18.20
N SER A 255 19.45 14.57 19.19
CA SER A 255 18.99 13.18 19.24
C SER A 255 17.48 13.11 19.50
N VAL A 256 16.78 12.32 18.68
CA VAL A 256 15.32 12.08 18.80
C VAL A 256 15.00 11.26 20.06
N SER A 257 15.92 10.40 20.49
CA SER A 257 15.83 9.58 21.70
C SER A 257 16.91 9.95 22.73
N VAL A 258 16.71 9.54 23.99
CA VAL A 258 17.77 9.64 25.02
C VAL A 258 18.95 8.79 24.56
N MET A 259 20.14 9.38 24.45
CA MET A 259 21.36 8.63 24.15
C MET A 259 21.78 7.80 25.36
N GLY A 260 22.04 6.52 25.13
CA GLY A 260 22.53 5.59 26.13
C GLY A 260 24.05 5.58 26.23
N TYR A 261 24.58 4.98 27.30
CA TYR A 261 26.01 4.94 27.61
C TYR A 261 26.88 4.44 26.44
N ARG A 262 26.41 3.46 25.66
CA ARG A 262 27.15 2.95 24.49
C ARG A 262 27.33 4.01 23.40
N ASP A 263 26.26 4.75 23.09
CA ASP A 263 26.28 5.78 22.06
C ASP A 263 27.09 6.98 22.51
N ILE A 264 26.92 7.40 23.77
CA ILE A 264 27.72 8.47 24.39
C ILE A 264 29.21 8.09 24.39
N THR A 265 29.55 6.86 24.79
CA THR A 265 30.94 6.40 24.82
C THR A 265 31.55 6.33 23.42
N ALA A 266 30.81 5.83 22.42
CA ALA A 266 31.27 5.80 21.04
C ALA A 266 31.50 7.22 20.50
N LEU A 267 30.60 8.14 20.83
CA LEU A 267 30.69 9.54 20.43
C LEU A 267 31.90 10.22 21.09
N VAL A 268 32.06 10.09 22.41
CA VAL A 268 33.21 10.61 23.15
C VAL A 268 34.51 10.07 22.58
N ASN A 269 34.62 8.75 22.37
CA ASN A 269 35.80 8.11 21.78
C ASN A 269 36.15 8.68 20.40
N SER A 270 35.14 8.97 19.56
CA SER A 270 35.37 9.56 18.24
C SER A 270 35.96 10.98 18.31
N LYS A 271 35.64 11.74 19.37
CA LYS A 271 36.09 13.14 19.54
C LYS A 271 37.42 13.28 20.27
N ILE A 272 37.80 12.30 21.09
CA ILE A 272 39.07 12.31 21.84
C ILE A 272 40.17 11.46 21.23
N ALA A 273 39.89 10.74 20.13
CA ALA A 273 40.86 9.92 19.43
C ALA A 273 42.12 10.73 19.06
N GLY A 274 43.29 10.26 19.49
CA GLY A 274 44.57 10.93 19.23
C GLY A 274 44.89 12.13 20.14
N ARG A 275 43.95 12.57 20.99
CA ARG A 275 44.11 13.77 21.85
C ARG A 275 44.65 13.50 23.26
N GLY A 276 44.98 12.24 23.59
CA GLY A 276 45.54 11.85 24.88
C GLY A 276 44.67 12.22 26.09
N ILE A 277 43.35 12.25 25.92
CA ILE A 277 42.36 12.47 26.98
C ILE A 277 41.84 11.10 27.43
N ASP A 278 41.78 10.87 28.74
CA ASP A 278 41.22 9.63 29.29
C ASP A 278 39.69 9.59 29.06
N VAL A 279 39.20 8.43 28.59
CA VAL A 279 37.79 8.26 28.22
C VAL A 279 36.89 8.39 29.45
N GLU A 280 37.30 7.84 30.58
CA GLU A 280 36.50 7.85 31.80
C GLU A 280 36.48 9.25 32.44
N GLU A 281 37.59 9.97 32.40
CA GLU A 281 37.65 11.39 32.77
C GLU A 281 36.74 12.25 31.89
N ALA A 282 36.76 12.04 30.57
CA ALA A 282 35.90 12.74 29.61
C ALA A 282 34.42 12.46 29.86
N LEU A 283 34.05 11.20 30.13
CA LEU A 283 32.67 10.81 30.45
C LEU A 283 32.17 11.47 31.75
N ARG A 284 32.99 11.51 32.81
CA ARG A 284 32.61 12.15 34.10
C ARG A 284 32.40 13.65 33.97
N GLU A 285 33.19 14.29 33.11
CA GLU A 285 33.13 15.72 32.89
C GLU A 285 31.94 16.08 31.97
N LEU A 286 31.66 15.25 30.96
CA LEU A 286 30.45 15.35 30.14
C LEU A 286 29.17 15.10 30.95
N GLU A 287 29.17 14.13 31.87
CA GLU A 287 28.07 13.89 32.82
C GLU A 287 27.77 15.16 33.64
N ARG A 288 28.81 15.75 34.26
CA ARG A 288 28.68 17.00 35.03
C ARG A 288 28.16 18.15 34.18
N PHE A 289 28.63 18.27 32.94
CA PHE A 289 28.12 19.28 32.01
C PHE A 289 26.64 19.09 31.71
N CYS A 290 26.22 17.88 31.34
CA CYS A 290 24.82 17.54 31.07
C CYS A 290 23.93 17.85 32.28
N LEU A 291 24.37 17.50 33.49
CA LEU A 291 23.68 17.86 34.74
C LEU A 291 23.59 19.37 34.94
N SER A 292 24.66 20.12 34.70
CA SER A 292 24.67 21.58 34.87
C SER A 292 23.73 22.32 33.89
N LYS A 293 23.52 21.76 32.70
CA LYS A 293 22.66 22.31 31.64
C LYS A 293 21.24 21.73 31.65
N GLY A 294 21.00 20.66 32.40
CA GLY A 294 19.74 19.93 32.38
C GLY A 294 19.51 19.12 31.09
N ILE A 295 20.59 18.69 30.42
CA ILE A 295 20.54 17.87 29.21
C ILE A 295 20.40 16.40 29.61
N ILE A 296 19.24 15.80 29.34
CA ILE A 296 18.94 14.42 29.74
C ILE A 296 19.71 13.44 28.85
N ALA A 297 20.57 12.64 29.48
CA ALA A 297 21.34 11.56 28.85
C ALA A 297 21.57 10.42 29.87
N ASP A 298 21.68 9.18 29.41
CA ASP A 298 21.89 8.01 30.27
C ASP A 298 23.37 7.61 30.27
N PHE A 299 24.08 7.96 31.34
CA PHE A 299 25.47 7.59 31.55
C PHE A 299 25.63 6.29 32.36
N SER A 300 24.54 5.60 32.70
CA SER A 300 24.63 4.33 33.41
C SER A 300 25.19 3.24 32.49
N LYS A 301 26.09 2.41 33.02
CA LYS A 301 26.69 1.30 32.26
C LYS A 301 25.70 0.19 31.90
N VAL A 302 24.45 0.30 32.36
CA VAL A 302 23.36 -0.63 32.08
C VAL A 302 22.57 -0.10 30.90
N SER A 303 22.40 -0.91 29.85
CA SER A 303 21.63 -0.51 28.67
C SER A 303 20.15 -0.36 29.03
N LYS A 304 19.60 0.84 28.89
CA LYS A 304 18.17 1.13 29.02
C LYS A 304 17.63 1.59 27.66
N GLU A 305 16.42 1.14 27.33
CA GLU A 305 15.71 1.60 26.13
C GLU A 305 14.67 2.66 26.53
N TYR A 306 14.46 3.65 25.68
CA TYR A 306 13.51 4.75 25.93
C TYR A 306 12.59 4.94 24.73
N ASP A 307 11.35 5.32 25.01
CA ASP A 307 10.35 5.68 24.00
C ASP A 307 9.64 6.99 24.39
N VAL A 308 8.93 7.58 23.43
CA VAL A 308 8.23 8.87 23.56
C VAL A 308 6.73 8.66 23.37
N CYS A 309 5.94 9.11 24.33
CA CYS A 309 4.49 8.99 24.23
C CYS A 309 3.93 9.86 23.11
N GLY A 310 3.24 9.23 22.15
CA GLY A 310 2.58 9.91 21.03
C GLY A 310 1.45 10.89 21.42
N PHE A 311 0.98 10.86 22.67
CA PHE A 311 -0.09 11.74 23.14
C PHE A 311 0.40 12.93 23.96
N CYS A 312 1.32 12.72 24.90
CA CYS A 312 1.78 13.77 25.81
C CYS A 312 3.24 14.18 25.58
N GLY A 313 3.97 13.49 24.70
CA GLY A 313 5.38 13.76 24.43
C GLY A 313 6.34 13.34 25.56
N CYS A 314 5.85 12.75 26.65
CA CYS A 314 6.69 12.32 27.76
C CYS A 314 7.57 11.14 27.36
N ARG A 315 8.82 11.19 27.82
CA ARG A 315 9.81 10.12 27.67
C ARG A 315 9.68 9.13 28.81
N PHE A 316 9.81 7.85 28.51
CA PHE A 316 9.73 6.79 29.51
C PHE A 316 10.65 5.63 29.11
N GLN A 317 11.08 4.85 30.10
CA GLN A 317 11.91 3.67 29.88
C GLN A 317 11.03 2.52 29.38
N VAL A 318 11.49 1.78 28.37
CA VAL A 318 10.83 0.58 27.87
C VAL A 318 11.47 -0.65 28.51
N ASP A 319 10.65 -1.48 29.13
CA ASP A 319 11.04 -2.72 29.81
C ASP A 319 10.41 -3.98 29.19
N GLY A 320 9.79 -3.84 28.01
CA GLY A 320 9.10 -4.92 27.30
C GLY A 320 7.65 -5.18 27.76
N GLU A 321 7.28 -4.74 28.97
CA GLU A 321 5.92 -4.88 29.54
C GLU A 321 5.12 -3.57 29.50
N THR A 322 5.77 -2.45 29.20
CA THR A 322 5.15 -1.13 29.13
C THR A 322 4.09 -1.03 28.02
N ASN A 323 2.80 -1.08 28.41
CA ASN A 323 1.66 -0.93 27.50
C ASN A 323 0.99 0.46 27.56
N PHE A 324 1.24 1.21 28.63
CA PHE A 324 0.68 2.53 28.89
C PHE A 324 1.78 3.51 29.27
N CYS A 325 1.62 4.76 28.87
CA CYS A 325 2.55 5.83 29.22
C CYS A 325 2.51 6.03 30.75
N PRO A 326 3.64 5.92 31.46
CA PRO A 326 3.69 6.10 32.92
C PRO A 326 3.21 7.48 33.38
N TYR A 327 3.29 8.49 32.50
CA TYR A 327 2.87 9.87 32.79
C TYR A 327 1.39 10.15 32.47
N CYS A 328 0.94 9.96 31.22
CA CYS A 328 -0.44 10.30 30.83
C CYS A 328 -1.42 9.11 30.87
N ASN A 329 -0.95 7.91 31.16
CA ASN A 329 -1.72 6.67 31.23
C ASN A 329 -2.45 6.28 29.92
N LYS A 330 -2.05 6.85 28.77
CA LYS A 330 -2.57 6.45 27.45
C LYS A 330 -1.77 5.29 26.85
N PRO A 331 -2.38 4.46 25.98
CA PRO A 331 -1.67 3.37 25.32
C PRO A 331 -0.48 3.91 24.51
N VAL A 332 0.69 3.29 24.67
CA VAL A 332 1.90 3.66 23.89
C VAL A 332 1.89 3.00 22.51
N ALA A 333 1.04 1.98 22.34
CA ALA A 333 0.84 1.29 21.09
C ALA A 333 -0.65 1.00 20.84
N VAL A 334 -1.02 0.93 19.57
CA VAL A 334 -2.35 0.55 19.08
C VAL A 334 -2.22 -0.65 18.14
N SER A 335 -3.12 -1.62 18.26
CA SER A 335 -3.20 -2.73 17.31
C SER A 335 -4.03 -2.31 16.09
N CYS A 336 -3.54 -2.60 14.90
CA CYS A 336 -4.28 -2.32 13.68
C CYS A 336 -5.54 -3.18 13.63
N PRO A 337 -6.74 -2.59 13.50
CA PRO A 337 -7.98 -3.36 13.49
C PRO A 337 -8.18 -4.12 12.16
N ARG A 338 -7.40 -3.80 11.12
CA ARG A 338 -7.40 -4.52 9.83
C ARG A 338 -6.47 -5.74 9.82
N CYS A 339 -5.22 -5.57 10.25
CA CYS A 339 -4.18 -6.60 10.10
C CYS A 339 -3.56 -7.08 11.42
N GLY A 340 -4.03 -6.59 12.56
CA GLY A 340 -3.56 -6.98 13.91
C GLY A 340 -2.17 -6.46 14.30
N VAL A 341 -1.41 -5.87 13.36
CA VAL A 341 -0.04 -5.39 13.62
C VAL A 341 -0.04 -4.28 14.68
N ARG A 342 0.88 -4.37 15.65
CA ARG A 342 1.09 -3.38 16.71
C ARG A 342 1.86 -2.16 16.18
N ASN A 343 1.28 -0.97 16.33
CA ASN A 343 1.82 0.31 15.87
C ASN A 343 2.03 1.25 17.06
N PRO A 344 3.03 2.15 17.07
CA PRO A 344 3.08 3.25 18.02
C PRO A 344 1.79 4.06 18.01
N SER A 345 1.34 4.56 19.16
CA SER A 345 0.09 5.33 19.22
C SER A 345 0.13 6.69 18.52
N SER A 346 1.33 7.19 18.19
CA SER A 346 1.55 8.34 17.30
C SER A 346 1.42 8.02 15.81
N SER A 347 1.26 6.75 15.43
CA SER A 347 1.23 6.36 14.02
C SER A 347 -0.03 6.89 13.35
N ILE A 348 0.14 7.65 12.28
CA ILE A 348 -0.98 8.05 11.40
C ILE A 348 -1.39 6.88 10.52
N HIS A 349 -0.44 6.05 10.09
CA HIS A 349 -0.68 4.88 9.24
C HIS A 349 -0.20 3.60 9.90
N CYS A 350 -0.86 2.48 9.58
CA CYS A 350 -0.38 1.17 9.98
C CYS A 350 0.89 0.78 9.22
N LYS A 351 1.96 0.43 9.96
CA LYS A 351 3.23 -0.07 9.39
C LYS A 351 3.13 -1.43 8.67
N GLY A 352 2.04 -2.17 8.89
CA GLY A 352 1.78 -3.46 8.27
C GLY A 352 0.99 -3.34 6.97
N CYS A 353 -0.25 -2.84 7.05
CA CYS A 353 -1.18 -2.81 5.92
C CYS A 353 -1.44 -1.42 5.33
N GLY A 354 -0.85 -0.35 5.90
CA GLY A 354 -0.96 1.01 5.39
C GLY A 354 -2.25 1.77 5.71
N ILE A 355 -3.21 1.18 6.45
CA ILE A 355 -4.48 1.85 6.78
C ILE A 355 -4.26 3.11 7.63
N ASP A 356 -5.03 4.17 7.35
CA ASP A 356 -4.97 5.45 8.05
C ASP A 356 -5.82 5.43 9.34
N PHE A 357 -5.16 5.59 10.49
CA PHE A 357 -5.80 5.62 11.80
C PHE A 357 -6.59 6.90 12.06
N SER A 358 -6.22 8.02 11.43
CA SER A 358 -6.94 9.29 11.57
C SER A 358 -8.35 9.17 10.97
N PHE A 359 -8.48 8.47 9.85
CA PHE A 359 -9.76 8.24 9.20
C PHE A 359 -10.68 7.32 10.05
N ILE A 360 -10.11 6.25 10.63
CA ILE A 360 -10.85 5.34 11.52
C ILE A 360 -11.49 6.11 12.70
N SER A 361 -10.77 7.08 13.26
CA SER A 361 -11.29 7.91 14.36
C SER A 361 -12.46 8.82 13.96
N GLY A 362 -12.58 9.18 12.68
CA GLY A 362 -13.64 10.03 12.13
C GLY A 362 -14.90 9.28 11.67
N MET A 363 -14.87 7.95 11.63
CA MET A 363 -15.96 7.15 11.04
C MET A 363 -17.34 7.35 11.68
N PRO A 364 -17.49 7.50 13.01
CA PRO A 364 -18.80 7.75 13.61
C PRO A 364 -19.46 9.04 13.09
N PHE A 365 -18.67 10.08 12.78
CA PHE A 365 -19.19 11.31 12.18
C PHE A 365 -19.57 11.12 10.72
N ALA A 366 -18.76 10.37 9.96
CA ALA A 366 -19.07 10.04 8.58
C ALA A 366 -20.36 9.20 8.47
N GLU A 367 -20.56 8.21 9.37
CA GLU A 367 -21.79 7.41 9.45
C GLU A 367 -23.01 8.27 9.70
N LYS A 368 -22.91 9.21 10.64
CA LYS A 368 -23.99 10.15 10.93
C LYS A 368 -24.33 11.00 9.70
N GLY A 369 -23.31 11.51 9.00
CA GLY A 369 -23.50 12.27 7.75
C GLY A 369 -24.19 11.44 6.66
N LEU A 370 -23.80 10.18 6.46
CA LEU A 370 -24.44 9.30 5.48
C LEU A 370 -25.91 9.04 5.83
N LYS A 371 -26.25 8.87 7.11
CA LYS A 371 -27.66 8.73 7.55
C LYS A 371 -28.47 9.98 7.24
N GLU A 372 -27.90 11.17 7.45
CA GLU A 372 -28.55 12.44 7.13
C GLU A 372 -28.72 12.61 5.61
N ASP A 373 -27.70 12.29 4.81
CA ASP A 373 -27.77 12.35 3.35
C ASP A 373 -28.81 11.39 2.77
N LEU A 374 -28.95 10.18 3.34
CA LEU A 374 -30.00 9.24 2.98
C LEU A 374 -31.39 9.76 3.34
N ALA A 375 -31.55 10.36 4.52
CA ALA A 375 -32.81 10.97 4.93
C ALA A 375 -33.21 12.14 4.02
N ASN A 376 -32.22 12.91 3.55
CA ASN A 376 -32.42 14.02 2.62
C ASN A 376 -32.63 13.56 1.17
N GLY A 377 -32.28 12.32 0.83
CA GLY A 377 -32.50 11.74 -0.50
C GLY A 377 -31.63 12.33 -1.61
N ASN A 378 -30.58 13.09 -1.31
CA ASN A 378 -29.76 13.67 -2.37
C ASN A 378 -28.78 12.63 -2.95
N LEU A 379 -29.01 12.20 -4.20
CA LEU A 379 -28.18 11.19 -4.86
C LEU A 379 -26.69 11.55 -4.91
N LEU A 380 -26.35 12.81 -5.22
CA LEU A 380 -24.96 13.25 -5.31
C LEU A 380 -24.28 13.22 -3.94
N SER A 381 -24.96 13.71 -2.91
CA SER A 381 -24.46 13.69 -1.53
C SER A 381 -24.24 12.26 -1.04
N VAL A 382 -25.20 11.37 -1.26
CA VAL A 382 -25.09 9.95 -0.87
C VAL A 382 -23.93 9.26 -1.60
N LYS A 383 -23.73 9.50 -2.91
CA LYS A 383 -22.59 8.96 -3.66
C LYS A 383 -21.26 9.49 -3.13
N ALA A 384 -21.17 10.79 -2.85
CA ALA A 384 -19.97 11.40 -2.28
C ALA A 384 -19.66 10.87 -0.87
N ALA A 385 -20.69 10.65 -0.05
CA ALA A 385 -20.54 10.05 1.27
C ALA A 385 -20.09 8.59 1.19
N LEU A 386 -20.68 7.78 0.29
CA LEU A 386 -20.29 6.39 0.05
C LEU A 386 -18.84 6.23 -0.37
N ALA A 387 -18.32 7.12 -1.23
CA ALA A 387 -16.93 7.08 -1.69
C ALA A 387 -15.92 7.23 -0.53
N ARG A 388 -16.30 7.90 0.56
CA ARG A 388 -15.43 8.04 1.74
C ARG A 388 -15.21 6.73 2.48
N PHE A 389 -16.11 5.75 2.32
CA PHE A 389 -16.02 4.46 3.01
C PHE A 389 -15.30 3.38 2.21
N GLU A 390 -14.85 3.69 0.99
CA GLU A 390 -14.16 2.74 0.11
C GLU A 390 -12.83 2.29 0.74
N GLY A 391 -12.67 0.98 0.94
CA GLY A 391 -11.52 0.38 1.61
C GLY A 391 -11.60 0.37 3.15
N TYR A 392 -12.71 0.85 3.72
CA TYR A 392 -12.98 0.89 5.16
C TYR A 392 -14.32 0.23 5.53
N GLU A 393 -14.91 -0.59 4.65
CA GLU A 393 -16.25 -1.15 4.79
C GLU A 393 -16.43 -2.08 6.01
N ASP A 394 -15.34 -2.63 6.53
CA ASP A 394 -15.35 -3.48 7.73
C ASP A 394 -15.49 -2.70 9.05
N PHE A 395 -15.36 -1.37 8.99
CA PHE A 395 -15.41 -0.49 10.16
C PHE A 395 -16.71 0.33 10.26
N VAL A 396 -17.68 0.03 9.39
CA VAL A 396 -18.94 0.76 9.25
C VAL A 396 -20.11 -0.21 9.40
N ASP A 397 -21.27 0.30 9.83
CA ASP A 397 -22.53 -0.44 9.75
C ASP A 397 -22.80 -0.94 8.31
N LYS A 398 -22.67 -2.27 8.12
CA LYS A 398 -22.84 -2.93 6.83
C LYS A 398 -24.29 -2.81 6.31
N ALA A 399 -25.28 -2.63 7.19
CA ALA A 399 -26.65 -2.38 6.78
C ALA A 399 -26.78 -0.98 6.17
N LEU A 400 -26.20 0.03 6.81
CA LEU A 400 -26.20 1.41 6.30
C LEU A 400 -25.56 1.52 4.90
N ILE A 401 -24.41 0.88 4.69
CA ILE A 401 -23.75 0.86 3.38
C ILE A 401 -24.60 0.14 2.32
N ARG A 402 -25.28 -0.95 2.72
CA ARG A 402 -26.17 -1.69 1.81
C ARG A 402 -27.38 -0.84 1.41
N ASP A 403 -28.02 -0.18 2.36
CA ASP A 403 -29.19 0.67 2.14
C ASP A 403 -28.83 1.87 1.26
N ALA A 404 -27.65 2.48 1.49
CA ALA A 404 -27.16 3.55 0.65
C ALA A 404 -26.88 3.10 -0.80
N LYS A 405 -26.27 1.92 -0.98
CA LYS A 405 -26.03 1.36 -2.31
C LYS A 405 -27.34 1.00 -3.02
N ALA A 406 -28.33 0.47 -2.29
CA ALA A 406 -29.66 0.19 -2.83
C ALA A 406 -30.35 1.49 -3.28
N PHE A 407 -30.34 2.52 -2.44
CA PHE A 407 -30.88 3.84 -2.77
C PHE A 407 -30.27 4.42 -4.05
N VAL A 408 -28.93 4.39 -4.19
CA VAL A 408 -28.24 4.85 -5.40
C VAL A 408 -28.72 4.08 -6.63
N LYS A 409 -28.72 2.75 -6.54
CA LYS A 409 -29.13 1.87 -7.64
C LYS A 409 -30.57 2.11 -8.08
N ASP A 410 -31.50 2.20 -7.12
CA ASP A 410 -32.92 2.35 -7.40
C ASP A 410 -33.23 3.72 -8.02
N THR A 411 -32.55 4.77 -7.53
CA THR A 411 -32.71 6.15 -8.05
C THR A 411 -32.14 6.30 -9.45
N GLU A 412 -30.94 5.75 -9.70
CA GLU A 412 -30.34 5.74 -11.05
C GLU A 412 -31.19 4.92 -12.03
N GLY A 413 -31.73 3.78 -11.59
CA GLY A 413 -32.64 2.96 -12.38
C GLY A 413 -33.91 3.72 -12.78
N LEU A 414 -34.52 4.45 -11.83
CA LEU A 414 -35.67 5.30 -12.13
C LEU A 414 -35.32 6.42 -13.12
N LEU A 415 -34.19 7.11 -12.93
CA LEU A 415 -33.77 8.19 -13.82
C LEU A 415 -33.60 7.71 -15.26
N ALA A 416 -32.98 6.54 -15.45
CA ALA A 416 -32.86 5.90 -16.76
C ALA A 416 -34.23 5.51 -17.36
N GLU A 417 -35.15 5.00 -16.53
CA GLU A 417 -36.52 4.69 -16.98
C GLU A 417 -37.28 5.97 -17.40
N LEU A 418 -37.15 7.05 -16.63
CA LEU A 418 -37.75 8.34 -16.95
C LEU A 418 -37.16 8.94 -18.23
N ASP A 419 -35.84 8.85 -18.45
CA ASP A 419 -35.19 9.25 -19.70
C ASP A 419 -35.77 8.47 -20.90
N SER A 420 -35.99 7.16 -20.74
CA SER A 420 -36.62 6.33 -21.78
C SER A 420 -38.09 6.70 -22.04
N LEU A 421 -38.85 6.99 -20.99
CA LEU A 421 -40.26 7.38 -21.11
C LEU A 421 -40.40 8.76 -21.77
N GLU A 422 -39.57 9.73 -21.38
CA GLU A 422 -39.56 11.06 -21.99
C GLU A 422 -39.04 11.02 -23.43
N GLY A 423 -38.01 10.23 -23.72
CA GLY A 423 -37.52 10.00 -25.08
C GLY A 423 -38.57 9.36 -26.00
N SER A 424 -39.46 8.52 -25.44
CA SER A 424 -40.61 7.94 -26.14
C SER A 424 -41.89 8.79 -26.03
N LYS A 425 -41.80 9.98 -25.43
CA LYS A 425 -42.92 10.94 -25.24
C LYS A 425 -44.12 10.32 -24.50
N ARG A 426 -43.85 9.44 -23.54
CA ARG A 426 -44.84 8.77 -22.69
C ARG A 426 -44.96 9.49 -21.35
N TYR A 427 -45.45 10.72 -21.40
CA TYR A 427 -45.43 11.63 -20.26
C TYR A 427 -46.44 11.24 -19.17
N CYS A 428 -47.56 10.59 -19.51
CA CYS A 428 -48.49 10.10 -18.49
C CYS A 428 -47.86 8.97 -17.65
N ALA A 429 -47.14 8.05 -18.29
CA ALA A 429 -46.38 7.01 -17.61
C ALA A 429 -45.24 7.60 -16.75
N ALA A 430 -44.54 8.61 -17.24
CA ALA A 430 -43.48 9.30 -16.49
C ALA A 430 -44.03 9.97 -15.22
N VAL A 431 -45.14 10.70 -15.32
CA VAL A 431 -45.81 11.32 -14.15
C VAL A 431 -46.18 10.26 -13.12
N LYS A 432 -46.78 9.14 -13.55
CA LYS A 432 -47.14 8.05 -12.64
C LYS A 432 -45.92 7.45 -11.94
N LYS A 433 -44.82 7.21 -12.66
CA LYS A 433 -43.57 6.69 -12.11
C LYS A 433 -42.97 7.65 -11.07
N CYS A 434 -42.94 8.94 -11.37
CA CYS A 434 -42.50 9.94 -10.40
C CYS A 434 -43.41 9.96 -9.16
N ASP A 435 -44.73 9.96 -9.34
CA ASP A 435 -45.68 9.96 -8.21
C ASP A 435 -45.51 8.70 -7.33
N ASP A 436 -45.36 7.53 -7.94
CA ASP A 436 -45.13 6.26 -7.22
C ASP A 436 -43.80 6.30 -6.43
N TYR A 437 -42.73 6.84 -7.02
CA TYR A 437 -41.44 6.98 -6.33
C TYR A 437 -41.47 8.04 -5.22
N LEU A 438 -42.09 9.19 -5.46
CA LEU A 438 -42.20 10.28 -4.48
C LEU A 438 -43.06 9.90 -3.26
N ARG A 439 -43.97 8.92 -3.38
CA ARG A 439 -44.68 8.35 -2.22
C ARG A 439 -43.74 7.60 -1.27
N LEU A 440 -42.71 6.95 -1.79
CA LEU A 440 -41.71 6.23 -1.00
C LEU A 440 -40.56 7.14 -0.56
N HIS A 441 -40.25 8.16 -1.36
CA HIS A 441 -39.11 9.07 -1.18
C HIS A 441 -39.54 10.54 -1.33
N PRO A 442 -40.24 11.13 -0.35
CA PRO A 442 -40.83 12.47 -0.46
C PRO A 442 -39.82 13.62 -0.54
N GLY A 443 -38.55 13.40 -0.18
CA GLY A 443 -37.48 14.42 -0.14
C GLY A 443 -36.75 14.67 -1.46
N GLN A 444 -37.36 14.43 -2.62
CA GLN A 444 -36.67 14.35 -3.92
C GLN A 444 -37.04 15.53 -4.85
N PRO A 445 -36.39 16.70 -4.73
CA PRO A 445 -36.77 17.90 -5.49
C PRO A 445 -36.57 17.76 -7.00
N ASP A 446 -35.54 17.04 -7.44
CA ASP A 446 -35.25 16.82 -8.87
C ASP A 446 -36.33 15.97 -9.54
N ILE A 447 -36.75 14.89 -8.87
CA ILE A 447 -37.83 14.01 -9.35
C ILE A 447 -39.16 14.75 -9.35
N LYS A 448 -39.44 15.57 -8.32
CA LYS A 448 -40.63 16.43 -8.27
C LYS A 448 -40.65 17.44 -9.42
N GLY A 449 -39.54 18.15 -9.65
CA GLY A 449 -39.45 19.10 -10.77
C GLY A 449 -39.62 18.43 -12.14
N ARG A 450 -39.12 17.19 -12.29
CA ARG A 450 -39.31 16.39 -13.51
C ARG A 450 -40.77 15.97 -13.69
N ARG A 451 -41.42 15.49 -12.62
CA ARG A 451 -42.85 15.17 -12.58
C ARG A 451 -43.71 16.35 -13.04
N ASP A 452 -43.45 17.54 -12.53
CA ASP A 452 -44.25 18.73 -12.83
C ASP A 452 -44.12 19.15 -14.31
N ARG A 453 -42.90 19.10 -14.88
CA ARG A 453 -42.69 19.33 -16.33
C ARG A 453 -43.44 18.32 -17.20
N CYS A 454 -43.40 17.04 -16.86
CA CYS A 454 -44.14 16.01 -17.59
C CYS A 454 -45.65 16.22 -17.49
N ASN A 455 -46.15 16.62 -16.32
CA ASN A 455 -47.58 16.88 -16.12
C ASN A 455 -48.06 18.09 -16.93
N GLU A 456 -47.24 19.14 -17.05
CA GLU A 456 -47.56 20.30 -17.90
C GLU A 456 -47.76 19.91 -19.37
N VAL A 457 -46.92 19.02 -19.91
CA VAL A 457 -47.09 18.49 -21.27
C VAL A 457 -48.40 17.71 -21.41
N VAL A 458 -48.73 16.87 -20.42
CA VAL A 458 -49.97 16.09 -20.41
C VAL A 458 -51.20 17.01 -20.41
N GLU A 459 -51.23 18.03 -19.57
CA GLU A 459 -52.32 18.99 -19.48
C GLU A 459 -52.46 19.84 -20.75
N ASP A 460 -51.34 20.25 -21.35
CA ASP A 460 -51.35 21.00 -22.61
C ASP A 460 -51.94 20.20 -23.77
N VAL A 461 -51.51 18.93 -23.91
CA VAL A 461 -52.07 18.02 -24.92
C VAL A 461 -53.56 17.76 -24.69
N GLY A 462 -54.00 17.61 -23.44
CA GLY A 462 -55.41 17.44 -23.10
C GLY A 462 -56.28 18.64 -23.51
N ARG A 463 -55.78 19.86 -23.29
CA ARG A 463 -56.46 21.09 -23.75
C ARG A 463 -56.56 21.16 -25.26
N ARG A 464 -55.46 20.89 -25.98
CA ARG A 464 -55.45 20.93 -27.46
C ARG A 464 -56.32 19.83 -28.08
N PHE A 465 -56.32 18.62 -27.50
CA PHE A 465 -57.16 17.51 -27.94
C PHE A 465 -58.64 17.87 -27.95
N SER A 466 -59.10 18.55 -26.90
CA SER A 466 -60.50 18.99 -26.76
C SER A 466 -60.93 20.05 -27.79
N ALA A 467 -59.96 20.71 -28.45
CA ALA A 467 -60.20 21.78 -29.42
C ALA A 467 -60.09 21.32 -30.89
N VAL A 468 -59.76 20.05 -31.16
CA VAL A 468 -59.57 19.57 -32.54
C VAL A 468 -60.93 19.43 -33.26
N PRO A 469 -61.12 20.04 -34.45
CA PRO A 469 -62.33 19.87 -35.24
C PRO A 469 -62.50 18.44 -35.78
N LYS A 470 -63.75 17.97 -35.91
CA LYS A 470 -64.05 16.67 -36.56
C LYS A 470 -63.54 16.67 -38.01
N GLY A 471 -62.96 15.55 -38.45
CA GLY A 471 -62.40 15.40 -39.81
C GLY A 471 -61.03 16.08 -40.03
N SER A 472 -60.34 16.46 -38.94
CA SER A 472 -58.97 17.00 -38.97
C SER A 472 -57.97 15.96 -38.45
N GLU A 473 -57.93 14.78 -39.06
CA GLU A 473 -57.12 13.62 -38.64
C GLU A 473 -55.64 13.98 -38.44
N ARG A 474 -55.12 14.90 -39.25
CA ARG A 474 -53.71 15.35 -39.14
C ARG A 474 -53.40 16.03 -37.81
N MET A 475 -54.33 16.79 -37.25
CA MET A 475 -54.13 17.48 -35.96
C MET A 475 -54.04 16.49 -34.80
N TYR A 476 -54.79 15.39 -34.82
CA TYR A 476 -54.67 14.33 -33.81
C TYR A 476 -53.30 13.64 -33.86
N ILE A 477 -52.75 13.45 -35.06
CA ILE A 477 -51.40 12.89 -35.25
C ILE A 477 -50.33 13.81 -34.67
N ASP A 478 -50.45 15.11 -34.91
CA ASP A 478 -49.48 16.09 -34.39
C ASP A 478 -49.52 16.14 -32.84
N LEU A 479 -50.68 15.87 -32.20
CA LEU A 479 -50.78 15.76 -30.74
C LEU A 479 -50.16 14.48 -30.17
N VAL A 480 -50.23 13.34 -30.87
CA VAL A 480 -49.52 12.10 -30.47
C VAL A 480 -48.01 12.31 -30.48
N ALA A 481 -47.52 13.12 -31.42
CA ALA A 481 -46.11 13.51 -31.47
C ALA A 481 -45.70 14.42 -30.29
N LEU A 482 -46.64 14.93 -29.48
CA LEU A 482 -46.37 15.66 -28.25
C LEU A 482 -46.54 14.79 -27.00
N CYS A 483 -47.57 13.93 -26.96
CA CYS A 483 -47.76 12.96 -25.87
C CYS A 483 -48.43 11.69 -26.41
N SER A 484 -47.65 10.60 -26.47
CA SER A 484 -48.05 9.36 -27.14
C SER A 484 -49.02 8.50 -26.34
N ASP A 485 -49.05 8.68 -25.02
CA ASP A 485 -49.86 7.90 -24.09
C ASP A 485 -51.03 8.69 -23.47
N HIS A 486 -51.40 9.83 -24.05
CA HIS A 486 -52.53 10.63 -23.57
C HIS A 486 -53.86 9.85 -23.72
N PRO A 487 -54.66 9.68 -22.64
CA PRO A 487 -55.86 8.82 -22.65
C PRO A 487 -56.87 9.15 -23.74
N GLY A 488 -57.17 10.44 -23.95
CA GLY A 488 -58.15 10.88 -24.95
C GLY A 488 -57.74 10.58 -26.39
N LEU A 489 -56.43 10.64 -26.70
CA LEU A 489 -55.92 10.30 -28.03
C LEU A 489 -56.03 8.80 -28.26
N LEU A 490 -55.65 7.99 -27.28
CA LEU A 490 -55.73 6.53 -27.36
C LEU A 490 -57.18 6.05 -27.62
N GLU A 491 -58.17 6.67 -27.00
CA GLU A 491 -59.59 6.34 -27.20
C GLU A 491 -60.11 6.75 -28.59
N TYR A 492 -59.72 7.92 -29.09
CA TYR A 492 -60.03 8.36 -30.45
C TYR A 492 -59.49 7.39 -31.51
N PHE A 493 -58.21 7.00 -31.42
CA PHE A 493 -57.63 6.09 -32.42
C PHE A 493 -58.21 4.68 -32.32
N LYS A 494 -58.55 4.21 -31.11
CA LYS A 494 -59.20 2.90 -30.93
C LYS A 494 -60.54 2.81 -31.68
N SER A 495 -61.24 3.93 -31.81
CA SER A 495 -62.53 4.03 -32.51
C SER A 495 -62.41 4.20 -34.03
N ASN A 496 -61.20 4.50 -34.56
CA ASN A 496 -60.93 4.75 -35.98
C ASN A 496 -59.86 3.78 -36.54
N ARG A 497 -60.11 2.47 -36.45
CA ARG A 497 -59.15 1.43 -36.88
C ARG A 497 -59.04 1.33 -38.41
N PRO A 498 -57.85 1.01 -38.96
CA PRO A 498 -57.69 0.73 -40.38
C PRO A 498 -58.35 -0.60 -40.80
N SER A 499 -58.66 -0.74 -42.09
CA SER A 499 -59.14 -2.00 -42.66
C SER A 499 -58.04 -3.07 -42.72
N PRO A 500 -58.36 -4.36 -42.49
CA PRO A 500 -57.36 -5.43 -42.50
C PRO A 500 -56.75 -5.68 -43.90
N PRO A 501 -55.58 -6.31 -43.99
CA PRO A 501 -54.97 -6.72 -45.26
C PRO A 501 -55.81 -7.80 -45.95
N SER A 502 -55.67 -7.94 -47.28
CA SER A 502 -56.47 -8.88 -48.07
C SER A 502 -55.96 -10.34 -48.00
N ARG A 503 -54.65 -10.55 -47.87
CA ARG A 503 -54.03 -11.89 -47.91
C ARG A 503 -52.63 -11.91 -47.28
N ALA A 504 -52.25 -13.04 -46.69
CA ALA A 504 -50.91 -13.35 -46.20
C ALA A 504 -50.52 -14.79 -46.59
N ASP A 505 -49.38 -14.96 -47.27
CA ASP A 505 -48.82 -16.25 -47.67
C ASP A 505 -47.43 -16.45 -47.04
N VAL A 506 -47.00 -17.71 -46.92
CA VAL A 506 -45.68 -18.06 -46.37
C VAL A 506 -44.96 -19.12 -47.21
N SER A 507 -43.64 -18.99 -47.34
CA SER A 507 -42.77 -19.95 -48.03
C SER A 507 -41.36 -19.98 -47.42
N LYS A 508 -40.50 -20.93 -47.86
CA LYS A 508 -39.10 -20.98 -47.43
C LYS A 508 -38.27 -20.01 -48.29
N SER A 509 -37.48 -19.14 -47.65
CA SER A 509 -36.57 -18.22 -48.34
C SER A 509 -35.27 -18.90 -48.80
N GLU A 510 -34.51 -18.24 -49.67
CA GLU A 510 -33.20 -18.74 -50.15
C GLU A 510 -32.20 -18.96 -49.00
N ASP A 511 -32.14 -18.03 -48.04
CA ASP A 511 -31.34 -18.14 -46.80
C ASP A 511 -31.84 -19.23 -45.83
N GLY A 512 -32.86 -20.00 -46.20
CA GLY A 512 -33.44 -21.04 -45.38
C GLY A 512 -34.35 -20.56 -44.25
N ASN A 513 -34.86 -19.33 -44.30
CA ASN A 513 -35.80 -18.76 -43.31
C ASN A 513 -37.24 -18.79 -43.83
N VAL A 514 -38.19 -18.11 -43.16
CA VAL A 514 -39.57 -17.97 -43.63
C VAL A 514 -39.75 -16.64 -44.36
N LEU A 515 -40.20 -16.69 -45.61
CA LEU A 515 -40.67 -15.53 -46.36
C LEU A 515 -42.18 -15.37 -46.14
N VAL A 516 -42.61 -14.21 -45.66
CA VAL A 516 -44.02 -13.82 -45.54
C VAL A 516 -44.33 -12.87 -46.69
N SER A 517 -45.43 -13.10 -47.42
CA SER A 517 -45.82 -12.31 -48.60
C SER A 517 -47.26 -11.78 -48.45
N MET A 518 -47.47 -10.48 -48.75
CA MET A 518 -48.75 -9.76 -48.60
C MET A 518 -49.38 -9.48 -49.96
N GLY A 519 -50.71 -9.54 -50.04
CA GLY A 519 -51.45 -9.42 -51.30
C GLY A 519 -51.22 -8.11 -52.06
N SER A 520 -51.27 -6.97 -51.38
CA SER A 520 -51.12 -5.61 -51.94
C SER A 520 -50.23 -4.75 -51.05
N PRO A 521 -49.75 -3.57 -51.49
CA PRO A 521 -49.16 -2.57 -50.60
C PRO A 521 -50.23 -1.95 -49.68
N PRO A 522 -49.86 -1.47 -48.46
CA PRO A 522 -50.79 -0.77 -47.59
C PRO A 522 -51.03 0.69 -48.08
N PRO A 523 -52.18 1.31 -47.75
CA PRO A 523 -52.45 2.73 -48.02
C PRO A 523 -51.35 3.68 -47.53
N ALA A 524 -51.29 4.90 -48.07
CA ALA A 524 -50.19 5.86 -47.88
C ALA A 524 -49.81 6.14 -46.41
N ASP A 525 -50.72 6.03 -45.46
CA ASP A 525 -50.49 6.27 -44.03
C ASP A 525 -50.67 5.02 -43.14
N THR A 526 -50.64 3.84 -43.76
CA THR A 526 -50.81 2.54 -43.11
C THR A 526 -49.56 1.67 -43.34
N THR A 527 -49.23 0.83 -42.36
CA THR A 527 -48.19 -0.21 -42.40
C THR A 527 -48.81 -1.59 -42.17
N TYR A 528 -48.09 -2.65 -42.50
CA TYR A 528 -48.40 -4.01 -42.08
C TYR A 528 -47.67 -4.36 -40.80
N LEU A 529 -48.41 -4.80 -39.80
CA LEU A 529 -47.91 -5.38 -38.57
C LEU A 529 -48.00 -6.90 -38.67
N ILE A 530 -46.86 -7.57 -38.67
CA ILE A 530 -46.78 -9.03 -38.86
C ILE A 530 -46.52 -9.69 -37.51
N ILE A 531 -47.42 -10.58 -37.11
CA ILE A 531 -47.36 -11.36 -35.86
C ILE A 531 -47.17 -12.83 -36.21
N ARG A 532 -46.28 -13.51 -35.49
CA ARG A 532 -45.99 -14.94 -35.63
C ARG A 532 -46.40 -15.69 -34.37
N LYS A 533 -47.02 -16.85 -34.51
CA LYS A 533 -47.32 -17.75 -33.39
C LYS A 533 -46.96 -19.20 -33.72
N LYS A 534 -46.52 -19.93 -32.68
CA LYS A 534 -46.17 -21.35 -32.75
C LYS A 534 -47.43 -22.23 -32.74
N GLY A 535 -47.50 -23.18 -33.65
CA GLY A 535 -48.52 -24.26 -33.69
C GLY A 535 -49.98 -23.83 -33.90
N SER A 536 -50.28 -22.53 -33.97
CA SER A 536 -51.64 -22.00 -34.16
C SER A 536 -51.59 -20.58 -34.70
N SER A 537 -52.71 -20.11 -35.28
CA SER A 537 -52.80 -18.75 -35.82
C SER A 537 -52.92 -17.71 -34.68
N PRO A 538 -52.23 -16.56 -34.77
CA PRO A 538 -52.45 -15.46 -33.83
C PRO A 538 -53.91 -14.98 -33.82
N LEU A 539 -54.48 -14.75 -32.64
CA LEU A 539 -55.85 -14.24 -32.46
C LEU A 539 -55.92 -12.70 -32.51
N ASN A 540 -54.88 -12.01 -32.08
CA ASN A 540 -54.78 -10.54 -32.04
C ASN A 540 -53.31 -10.09 -32.11
N GLU A 541 -53.07 -8.78 -32.13
CA GLU A 541 -51.74 -8.18 -32.28
C GLU A 541 -50.77 -8.46 -31.11
N LYS A 542 -51.29 -9.00 -29.99
CA LYS A 542 -50.52 -9.38 -28.79
C LYS A 542 -50.42 -10.90 -28.61
N ASP A 543 -51.08 -11.69 -29.46
CA ASP A 543 -51.12 -13.15 -29.37
C ASP A 543 -50.05 -13.80 -30.26
N GLY A 544 -48.78 -13.48 -29.98
CA GLY A 544 -47.63 -13.97 -30.72
C GLY A 544 -46.45 -12.99 -30.67
N ASP A 545 -45.39 -13.33 -31.39
CA ASP A 545 -44.21 -12.48 -31.54
C ASP A 545 -44.43 -11.49 -32.68
N GLN A 546 -44.24 -10.18 -32.43
CA GLN A 546 -44.18 -9.20 -33.51
C GLN A 546 -42.88 -9.40 -34.31
N VAL A 547 -43.02 -9.71 -35.60
CA VAL A 547 -41.91 -9.97 -36.51
C VAL A 547 -41.38 -8.65 -37.09
N ALA A 548 -42.29 -7.83 -37.62
CA ALA A 548 -41.95 -6.51 -38.15
C ALA A 548 -43.20 -5.62 -38.29
N GLU A 549 -42.94 -4.33 -38.46
CA GLU A 549 -43.87 -3.36 -39.01
C GLU A 549 -43.27 -2.79 -40.31
N THR A 550 -43.90 -3.01 -41.46
CA THR A 550 -43.33 -2.63 -42.77
C THR A 550 -44.39 -2.11 -43.73
N ARG A 551 -43.95 -1.39 -44.76
CA ARG A 551 -44.78 -1.06 -45.94
C ARG A 551 -44.55 -2.01 -47.11
N ASP A 552 -43.50 -2.83 -47.02
CA ASP A 552 -43.12 -3.78 -48.04
C ASP A 552 -44.13 -4.92 -48.12
N ARG A 553 -44.20 -5.54 -49.31
CA ARG A 553 -45.10 -6.67 -49.58
C ARG A 553 -44.49 -8.02 -49.23
N GLU A 554 -43.22 -8.04 -48.88
CA GLU A 554 -42.46 -9.25 -48.59
C GLU A 554 -41.54 -8.99 -47.40
N LEU A 555 -41.45 -9.96 -46.51
CA LEU A 555 -40.60 -9.91 -45.33
C LEU A 555 -39.99 -11.28 -45.06
N VAL A 556 -38.68 -11.35 -44.88
CA VAL A 556 -37.99 -12.56 -44.42
C VAL A 556 -37.89 -12.55 -42.90
N ASP A 557 -38.60 -13.46 -42.24
CA ASP A 557 -38.52 -13.70 -40.81
C ASP A 557 -37.34 -14.62 -40.46
N ARG A 558 -36.29 -14.01 -39.92
CA ARG A 558 -35.06 -14.70 -39.46
C ARG A 558 -35.10 -15.10 -37.98
N GLY A 559 -36.19 -14.80 -37.28
CA GLY A 559 -36.32 -15.02 -35.83
C GLY A 559 -36.92 -16.38 -35.46
N ILE A 560 -37.02 -17.30 -36.41
CA ILE A 560 -37.69 -18.60 -36.23
C ILE A 560 -36.80 -19.59 -35.48
N SER A 561 -37.43 -20.53 -34.78
CA SER A 561 -36.79 -21.80 -34.39
C SER A 561 -37.04 -22.83 -35.49
N TYR A 562 -35.97 -23.43 -36.01
CA TYR A 562 -36.06 -24.49 -37.01
C TYR A 562 -36.78 -25.72 -36.43
N GLY A 563 -37.48 -26.46 -37.28
CA GLY A 563 -38.28 -27.63 -36.90
C GLY A 563 -39.62 -27.31 -36.23
N THR A 564 -39.87 -26.05 -35.85
CA THR A 564 -41.14 -25.60 -35.28
C THR A 564 -42.14 -25.17 -36.36
N GLU A 565 -43.41 -25.56 -36.20
CA GLU A 565 -44.50 -25.04 -37.03
C GLU A 565 -44.90 -23.62 -36.60
N TYR A 566 -44.90 -22.69 -37.55
CA TYR A 566 -45.36 -21.32 -37.37
C TYR A 566 -46.55 -20.98 -38.25
N ARG A 567 -47.38 -20.07 -37.76
CA ARG A 567 -48.41 -19.36 -38.52
C ARG A 567 -48.29 -17.87 -38.27
N TYR A 568 -48.68 -17.07 -39.26
CA TYR A 568 -48.55 -15.62 -39.24
C TYR A 568 -49.91 -14.96 -39.37
N ALA A 569 -50.06 -13.81 -38.73
CA ALA A 569 -51.19 -12.90 -38.87
C ALA A 569 -50.66 -11.53 -39.27
N VAL A 570 -51.21 -10.96 -40.34
CA VAL A 570 -50.83 -9.63 -40.82
C VAL A 570 -51.98 -8.68 -40.57
N PHE A 571 -51.75 -7.66 -39.75
CA PHE A 571 -52.69 -6.57 -39.47
C PHE A 571 -52.30 -5.33 -40.24
N SER A 572 -53.27 -4.49 -40.57
CA SER A 572 -52.98 -3.11 -41.00
C SER A 572 -52.82 -2.25 -39.76
N LYS A 573 -51.83 -1.38 -39.71
CA LYS A 573 -51.59 -0.46 -38.60
C LYS A 573 -51.53 0.97 -39.12
N ARG A 574 -52.35 1.84 -38.52
CA ARG A 574 -52.46 3.26 -38.87
C ARG A 574 -52.45 4.04 -37.57
N TRP A 575 -51.49 4.96 -37.44
CA TRP A 575 -51.33 5.83 -36.25
C TRP A 575 -51.25 5.05 -34.92
N GLY A 576 -50.53 3.93 -34.92
CA GLY A 576 -50.37 3.10 -33.72
C GLY A 576 -51.52 2.12 -33.45
N VAL A 577 -52.63 2.20 -34.20
CA VAL A 577 -53.79 1.33 -34.03
C VAL A 577 -53.90 0.31 -35.16
N VAL A 578 -54.11 -0.94 -34.76
CA VAL A 578 -54.23 -2.08 -35.67
C VAL A 578 -55.67 -2.32 -36.12
N SER A 579 -55.84 -2.94 -37.28
CA SER A 579 -57.12 -3.41 -37.78
C SER A 579 -57.82 -4.35 -36.79
N SER A 580 -59.15 -4.45 -36.87
CA SER A 580 -59.95 -5.32 -35.99
C SER A 580 -59.73 -6.82 -36.26
N SER A 581 -59.23 -7.17 -37.44
CA SER A 581 -58.87 -8.54 -37.82
C SER A 581 -57.55 -8.56 -38.60
N ALA A 582 -57.04 -9.76 -38.89
CA ALA A 582 -55.79 -9.99 -39.61
C ALA A 582 -56.01 -10.88 -40.84
N ALA A 583 -55.10 -10.79 -41.82
CA ALA A 583 -54.92 -11.82 -42.83
C ALA A 583 -54.04 -12.95 -42.25
N LEU A 584 -54.52 -14.19 -42.27
CA LEU A 584 -53.83 -15.34 -41.68
C LEU A 584 -53.12 -16.16 -42.75
N SER A 585 -51.90 -16.62 -42.44
CA SER A 585 -51.15 -17.54 -43.29
C SER A 585 -51.53 -19.02 -43.03
N GLY A 586 -51.13 -19.90 -43.95
CA GLY A 586 -51.04 -21.34 -43.69
C GLY A 586 -49.85 -21.69 -42.76
N PRO A 587 -49.78 -22.95 -42.25
CA PRO A 587 -48.66 -23.42 -41.45
C PRO A 587 -47.38 -23.59 -42.29
N ILE A 588 -46.23 -23.29 -41.69
CA ILE A 588 -44.91 -23.52 -42.30
C ILE A 588 -43.92 -24.06 -41.27
N THR A 589 -43.06 -24.99 -41.69
CA THR A 589 -41.90 -25.45 -40.91
C THR A 589 -40.67 -25.49 -41.79
N VAL A 590 -39.56 -24.94 -41.29
CA VAL A 590 -38.27 -24.93 -41.99
C VAL A 590 -37.22 -25.60 -41.12
N PHE A 591 -36.27 -26.32 -41.74
CA PHE A 591 -35.17 -27.00 -41.07
C PHE A 591 -33.83 -26.46 -41.55
N ALA A 592 -32.87 -26.36 -40.63
CA ALA A 592 -31.49 -25.97 -40.91
C ALA A 592 -30.51 -27.07 -40.49
N ASP A 593 -29.40 -27.17 -41.21
CA ASP A 593 -28.27 -28.03 -40.86
C ASP A 593 -27.28 -27.30 -39.97
N VAL A 594 -26.34 -28.03 -39.35
CA VAL A 594 -25.24 -27.39 -38.62
C VAL A 594 -24.38 -26.53 -39.57
N ILE A 595 -23.89 -25.39 -39.07
CA ILE A 595 -23.04 -24.47 -39.82
C ILE A 595 -21.69 -24.30 -39.12
N ASP A 596 -20.71 -23.73 -39.80
CA ASP A 596 -19.37 -23.45 -39.28
C ASP A 596 -18.65 -24.70 -38.70
N LEU A 597 -18.87 -25.88 -39.28
CA LEU A 597 -18.22 -27.11 -38.83
C LEU A 597 -16.71 -27.08 -39.14
N SER A 598 -15.90 -27.22 -38.09
CA SER A 598 -14.44 -27.28 -38.13
C SER A 598 -13.91 -28.36 -37.19
N ALA A 599 -12.67 -28.79 -37.40
CA ALA A 599 -12.02 -29.81 -36.58
C ALA A 599 -10.55 -29.46 -36.31
N SER A 600 -10.08 -29.66 -35.08
CA SER A 600 -8.70 -29.39 -34.66
C SER A 600 -8.17 -30.46 -33.68
N PRO A 601 -6.84 -30.69 -33.62
CA PRO A 601 -6.23 -31.48 -32.54
C PRO A 601 -6.49 -30.85 -31.16
N ALA A 602 -6.62 -31.67 -30.11
CA ALA A 602 -6.80 -31.26 -28.72
C ALA A 602 -6.01 -32.17 -27.76
N GLU A 603 -5.86 -31.76 -26.49
CA GLU A 603 -5.10 -32.50 -25.46
C GLU A 603 -5.56 -33.96 -25.29
N GLU A 604 -6.87 -34.20 -25.43
CA GLU A 604 -7.49 -35.52 -25.38
C GLU A 604 -8.13 -35.89 -26.73
N GLY A 605 -7.43 -35.76 -27.87
CA GLY A 605 -7.88 -36.27 -29.18
C GLY A 605 -8.24 -35.21 -30.22
N ILE A 606 -9.45 -35.26 -30.81
CA ILE A 606 -9.92 -34.28 -31.82
C ILE A 606 -11.12 -33.51 -31.30
N ARG A 607 -11.05 -32.17 -31.39
CA ARG A 607 -12.18 -31.28 -31.13
C ARG A 607 -12.87 -30.91 -32.43
N LEU A 608 -14.20 -31.03 -32.47
CA LEU A 608 -15.08 -30.48 -33.50
C LEU A 608 -15.79 -29.25 -32.93
N ASP A 609 -15.80 -28.16 -33.68
CA ASP A 609 -16.56 -26.94 -33.35
C ASP A 609 -17.57 -26.69 -34.47
N PHE A 610 -18.82 -26.41 -34.12
CA PHE A 610 -19.91 -26.16 -35.06
C PHE A 610 -21.04 -25.38 -34.40
N LYS A 611 -21.94 -24.81 -35.21
CA LYS A 611 -23.15 -24.14 -34.73
C LYS A 611 -24.38 -25.02 -34.96
N VAL A 612 -24.96 -25.49 -33.86
CA VAL A 612 -26.25 -26.17 -33.83
C VAL A 612 -27.36 -25.15 -34.06
N PRO A 613 -28.24 -25.34 -35.06
CA PRO A 613 -29.34 -24.44 -35.32
C PRO A 613 -30.35 -24.39 -34.16
N ARG A 614 -30.99 -23.24 -33.97
CA ARG A 614 -32.04 -23.07 -32.96
C ARG A 614 -33.23 -23.99 -33.27
N GLY A 615 -33.72 -24.72 -32.28
CA GLY A 615 -34.84 -25.67 -32.42
C GLY A 615 -34.42 -27.10 -32.77
N CYS A 616 -33.14 -27.33 -33.06
CA CYS A 616 -32.58 -28.68 -33.18
C CYS A 616 -32.68 -29.41 -31.83
N THR A 617 -33.15 -30.65 -31.83
CA THR A 617 -33.22 -31.50 -30.63
C THR A 617 -31.84 -32.01 -30.26
N ARG A 618 -31.06 -32.45 -31.25
CA ARG A 618 -29.69 -32.92 -31.05
C ARG A 618 -28.87 -32.93 -32.34
N ALA A 619 -27.58 -32.70 -32.19
CA ALA A 619 -26.56 -32.88 -33.21
C ALA A 619 -25.99 -34.29 -33.09
N LEU A 620 -26.10 -35.06 -34.17
CA LEU A 620 -25.59 -36.41 -34.27
C LEU A 620 -24.25 -36.40 -34.98
N VAL A 621 -23.22 -36.95 -34.33
CA VAL A 621 -21.87 -37.04 -34.87
C VAL A 621 -21.68 -38.44 -35.44
N PHE A 622 -21.20 -38.51 -36.68
CA PHE A 622 -20.79 -39.74 -37.35
C PHE A 622 -19.30 -39.64 -37.60
N ARG A 623 -18.57 -40.75 -37.39
CA ARG A 623 -17.12 -40.84 -37.56
C ARG A 623 -16.79 -42.00 -38.48
N LYS A 624 -15.83 -41.80 -39.39
CA LYS A 624 -15.25 -42.87 -40.20
C LYS A 624 -13.79 -42.57 -40.53
N GLU A 625 -12.97 -43.61 -40.59
CA GLU A 625 -11.56 -43.51 -40.96
C GLU A 625 -11.43 -43.44 -42.49
N GLY A 626 -10.69 -42.44 -43.00
CA GLY A 626 -10.32 -42.34 -44.42
C GLY A 626 -11.44 -42.04 -45.44
N ALA A 627 -12.70 -41.91 -45.03
CA ALA A 627 -13.82 -41.59 -45.92
C ALA A 627 -14.97 -40.90 -45.19
N ASP A 628 -15.78 -40.12 -45.90
CA ASP A 628 -16.94 -39.43 -45.33
C ASP A 628 -17.99 -40.43 -44.79
N PRO A 629 -18.49 -40.25 -43.56
CA PRO A 629 -19.59 -41.06 -43.05
C PRO A 629 -20.93 -40.64 -43.64
N GLU A 630 -21.88 -41.58 -43.75
CA GLU A 630 -23.27 -41.31 -44.15
C GLU A 630 -24.13 -40.92 -42.93
N ALA A 631 -25.15 -40.07 -43.14
CA ALA A 631 -26.10 -39.66 -42.09
C ALA A 631 -27.25 -40.67 -41.84
N SER A 632 -27.28 -41.77 -42.60
CA SER A 632 -28.32 -42.82 -42.60
C SER A 632 -28.13 -43.88 -41.50
N GLY A 633 -26.89 -44.05 -41.00
CA GLY A 633 -26.53 -45.09 -40.03
C GLY A 633 -26.75 -44.73 -38.56
N ALA A 634 -26.20 -45.57 -37.67
CA ALA A 634 -26.10 -45.27 -36.25
C ALA A 634 -25.03 -44.17 -36.01
N PRO A 635 -25.30 -43.14 -35.19
CA PRO A 635 -24.32 -42.11 -34.89
C PRO A 635 -23.19 -42.68 -34.05
N TYR A 636 -21.98 -42.15 -34.26
CA TYR A 636 -20.85 -42.37 -33.37
C TYR A 636 -21.12 -41.78 -31.98
N ALA A 637 -21.71 -40.58 -31.94
CA ALA A 637 -22.12 -39.94 -30.69
C ALA A 637 -23.39 -39.09 -30.85
N ASP A 638 -24.20 -39.06 -29.80
CA ASP A 638 -25.25 -38.06 -29.60
C ASP A 638 -24.65 -36.87 -28.83
N ASN A 639 -24.46 -35.74 -29.51
CA ASN A 639 -23.86 -34.56 -28.91
C ASN A 639 -24.89 -33.63 -28.24
N GLY A 640 -26.17 -34.03 -28.21
CA GLY A 640 -27.25 -33.14 -27.77
C GLY A 640 -27.19 -31.81 -28.52
N THR A 641 -27.35 -30.69 -27.81
CA THR A 641 -27.30 -29.34 -28.39
C THR A 641 -25.96 -28.62 -28.20
N LYS A 642 -24.90 -29.35 -27.81
CA LYS A 642 -23.58 -28.74 -27.62
C LYS A 642 -23.01 -28.24 -28.95
N GLN A 643 -22.36 -27.08 -28.90
CA GLN A 643 -21.71 -26.41 -30.04
C GLN A 643 -20.31 -26.98 -30.36
N PHE A 644 -19.90 -28.02 -29.64
CA PHE A 644 -18.64 -28.70 -29.85
C PHE A 644 -18.75 -30.16 -29.45
N PHE A 645 -17.86 -30.99 -29.98
CA PHE A 645 -17.69 -32.40 -29.61
C PHE A 645 -16.20 -32.70 -29.48
N VAL A 646 -15.80 -33.56 -28.54
CA VAL A 646 -14.41 -34.01 -28.41
C VAL A 646 -14.39 -35.52 -28.57
N ASP A 647 -13.75 -35.99 -29.63
CA ASP A 647 -13.43 -37.40 -29.83
C ASP A 647 -12.16 -37.74 -29.06
N LYS A 648 -12.34 -38.35 -27.88
CA LYS A 648 -11.25 -38.83 -27.03
C LYS A 648 -10.67 -40.18 -27.44
N GLU A 649 -11.33 -40.88 -28.36
CA GLU A 649 -10.90 -42.18 -28.87
C GLU A 649 -10.04 -42.05 -30.13
N ALA A 650 -9.91 -40.84 -30.68
CA ALA A 650 -9.06 -40.55 -31.82
C ALA A 650 -7.58 -40.79 -31.44
N LYS A 651 -6.96 -41.79 -32.05
CA LYS A 651 -5.60 -42.22 -31.72
C LYS A 651 -4.55 -41.36 -32.41
N ASP A 652 -3.54 -40.95 -31.65
CA ASP A 652 -2.35 -40.29 -32.20
C ASP A 652 -1.68 -41.15 -33.28
N GLY A 653 -1.25 -40.51 -34.37
CA GLY A 653 -0.55 -41.17 -35.48
C GLY A 653 -0.98 -40.69 -36.85
N ASP A 654 -0.88 -41.59 -37.84
CA ASP A 654 -1.04 -41.24 -39.25
C ASP A 654 -2.50 -41.28 -39.78
N ILE A 655 -3.47 -41.58 -38.92
CA ILE A 655 -4.87 -41.76 -39.27
C ILE A 655 -5.58 -40.40 -39.46
N VAL A 656 -6.34 -40.26 -40.55
CA VAL A 656 -7.23 -39.11 -40.79
C VAL A 656 -8.67 -39.53 -40.53
N TYR A 657 -9.28 -38.91 -39.53
CA TYR A 657 -10.68 -39.12 -39.18
C TYR A 657 -11.57 -38.14 -39.95
N HIS A 658 -12.64 -38.66 -40.55
CA HIS A 658 -13.70 -37.88 -41.18
C HIS A 658 -14.93 -37.90 -40.27
N TYR A 659 -15.53 -36.72 -40.09
CA TYR A 659 -16.69 -36.51 -39.25
C TYR A 659 -17.82 -35.90 -40.06
N ARG A 660 -19.04 -36.40 -39.87
CA ARG A 660 -20.28 -35.72 -40.30
C ARG A 660 -21.08 -35.34 -39.08
N VAL A 661 -21.61 -34.13 -39.05
CA VAL A 661 -22.51 -33.67 -37.99
C VAL A 661 -23.84 -33.30 -38.63
N ALA A 662 -24.92 -33.96 -38.23
CA ALA A 662 -26.28 -33.71 -38.71
C ALA A 662 -27.20 -33.24 -37.58
N ALA A 663 -28.10 -32.31 -37.89
CA ALA A 663 -29.12 -31.84 -36.97
C ALA A 663 -30.36 -32.74 -37.03
N GLU A 664 -30.88 -33.14 -35.87
CA GLU A 664 -32.12 -33.92 -35.75
C GLU A 664 -33.19 -33.12 -34.99
N TYR A 665 -34.41 -33.10 -35.52
CA TYR A 665 -35.57 -32.36 -35.03
C TYR A 665 -36.71 -33.33 -34.74
N SER A 666 -37.05 -33.53 -33.47
CA SER A 666 -38.14 -34.43 -33.06
C SER A 666 -39.31 -33.73 -32.37
N GLU A 667 -39.17 -32.47 -31.96
CA GLU A 667 -40.20 -31.75 -31.23
C GLU A 667 -41.49 -31.59 -32.06
N GLY A 668 -42.62 -32.02 -31.49
CA GLY A 668 -43.94 -31.96 -32.13
C GLY A 668 -44.13 -32.94 -33.30
N ARG A 669 -43.22 -33.91 -33.49
CA ARG A 669 -43.25 -34.86 -34.61
C ARG A 669 -43.29 -36.31 -34.12
N ALA A 670 -44.05 -37.14 -34.83
CA ALA A 670 -44.08 -38.59 -34.58
C ALA A 670 -42.80 -39.29 -35.05
N VAL A 671 -42.15 -38.76 -36.11
CA VAL A 671 -40.89 -39.28 -36.66
C VAL A 671 -39.87 -38.13 -36.68
N PRO A 672 -38.68 -38.28 -36.08
CA PRO A 672 -37.63 -37.27 -36.12
C PRO A 672 -37.20 -36.96 -37.56
N TYR A 673 -37.04 -35.68 -37.88
CA TYR A 673 -36.45 -35.24 -39.14
C TYR A 673 -34.95 -35.02 -38.95
N ARG A 674 -34.12 -35.66 -39.77
CA ARG A 674 -32.66 -35.52 -39.76
C ARG A 674 -32.19 -34.81 -41.03
N THR A 675 -31.31 -33.82 -40.88
CA THR A 675 -30.68 -33.13 -42.02
C THR A 675 -29.59 -33.98 -42.68
N SER A 676 -29.08 -33.52 -43.83
CA SER A 676 -28.00 -34.19 -44.55
C SER A 676 -26.67 -34.21 -43.78
N GLY A 677 -26.43 -33.24 -42.91
CA GLY A 677 -25.18 -33.02 -42.16
C GLY A 677 -24.06 -32.36 -42.95
N ALA A 678 -23.20 -31.63 -42.25
CA ALA A 678 -21.94 -31.08 -42.75
C ALA A 678 -20.77 -32.03 -42.46
N VAL A 679 -19.68 -31.99 -43.25
CA VAL A 679 -18.53 -32.90 -43.15
C VAL A 679 -17.21 -32.16 -42.95
N VAL A 680 -16.32 -32.71 -42.12
CA VAL A 680 -14.94 -32.22 -41.89
C VAL A 680 -13.97 -33.38 -41.64
N ARG A 681 -12.66 -33.15 -41.73
CA ARG A 681 -11.62 -34.15 -41.43
C ARG A 681 -10.46 -33.57 -40.61
N CYS A 682 -9.83 -34.38 -39.75
CA CYS A 682 -8.70 -33.98 -38.92
C CYS A 682 -7.79 -35.18 -38.56
N ARG A 683 -6.52 -34.90 -38.26
CA ARG A 683 -5.52 -35.86 -37.75
C ARG A 683 -5.11 -35.46 -36.31
N PRO A 684 -5.09 -36.36 -35.31
CA PRO A 684 -4.66 -36.05 -33.94
C PRO A 684 -3.15 -35.75 -33.84
N ARG A 685 -2.76 -34.84 -32.95
CA ARG A 685 -1.35 -34.51 -32.64
C ARG A 685 -1.20 -34.17 -31.13
N PRO A 686 -0.13 -34.62 -30.44
CA PRO A 686 0.09 -34.31 -29.03
C PRO A 686 0.43 -32.81 -28.81
N PRO A 687 0.09 -32.24 -27.64
CA PRO A 687 0.36 -30.83 -27.33
C PRO A 687 1.87 -30.53 -27.15
N PRO A 688 2.32 -29.30 -27.47
CA PRO A 688 3.69 -28.83 -27.22
C PRO A 688 4.14 -28.95 -25.75
N LYS A 689 5.44 -29.13 -25.52
CA LYS A 689 6.03 -29.03 -24.17
C LYS A 689 6.28 -27.55 -23.80
N PRO A 690 6.01 -27.12 -22.56
CA PRO A 690 6.32 -25.77 -22.12
C PRO A 690 7.83 -25.50 -22.12
N VAL A 691 8.22 -24.26 -22.39
CA VAL A 691 9.62 -23.80 -22.38
C VAL A 691 10.12 -23.71 -20.94
N SER A 692 11.11 -24.52 -20.55
CA SER A 692 11.63 -24.54 -19.17
C SER A 692 12.92 -23.75 -18.96
N ASP A 693 13.65 -23.44 -20.02
CA ASP A 693 15.01 -22.90 -20.00
C ASP A 693 15.10 -21.42 -20.45
N LEU A 694 14.00 -20.66 -20.35
CA LEU A 694 13.98 -19.25 -20.72
C LEU A 694 14.98 -18.46 -19.86
N SER A 695 15.89 -17.77 -20.52
CA SER A 695 16.84 -16.84 -19.91
C SER A 695 16.75 -15.48 -20.60
N VAL A 696 16.80 -14.40 -19.82
CA VAL A 696 16.81 -13.03 -20.35
C VAL A 696 18.04 -12.31 -19.82
N SER A 697 18.84 -11.77 -20.73
CA SER A 697 20.04 -10.99 -20.42
C SER A 697 19.87 -9.54 -20.91
N SER A 698 20.48 -8.59 -20.21
CA SER A 698 20.44 -7.17 -20.59
C SER A 698 21.82 -6.68 -21.05
N GLY A 699 21.85 -5.85 -22.10
CA GLY A 699 23.09 -5.26 -22.63
C GLY A 699 22.81 -4.16 -23.66
N GLY A 700 23.47 -3.01 -23.53
CA GLY A 700 23.37 -1.90 -24.50
C GLY A 700 21.97 -1.30 -24.64
N GLY A 701 21.16 -1.30 -23.57
CA GLY A 701 19.78 -0.77 -23.58
C GLY A 701 18.74 -1.70 -24.22
N ARG A 702 19.10 -2.96 -24.50
CA ARG A 702 18.20 -3.99 -25.04
C ARG A 702 18.26 -5.26 -24.19
N PHE A 703 17.21 -6.07 -24.27
CA PHE A 703 17.10 -7.38 -23.65
C PHE A 703 17.22 -8.47 -24.72
N ILE A 704 17.90 -9.55 -24.39
CA ILE A 704 18.04 -10.75 -25.23
C ILE A 704 17.43 -11.92 -24.47
N ALA A 705 16.30 -12.41 -24.94
CA ALA A 705 15.68 -13.65 -24.48
C ALA A 705 16.24 -14.85 -25.26
N ARG A 706 16.53 -15.95 -24.55
CA ARG A 706 16.98 -17.21 -25.13
C ARG A 706 16.25 -18.40 -24.49
N TYR A 707 15.78 -19.33 -25.32
CA TYR A 707 15.20 -20.61 -24.90
C TYR A 707 15.45 -21.72 -25.93
N THR A 708 15.18 -22.98 -25.55
CA THR A 708 15.28 -24.16 -26.41
C THR A 708 13.92 -24.85 -26.54
N SER A 709 13.34 -24.86 -27.74
CA SER A 709 12.08 -25.56 -28.04
C SER A 709 12.00 -25.87 -29.54
N PRO A 710 11.41 -27.01 -29.95
CA PRO A 710 11.09 -27.26 -31.35
C PRO A 710 9.92 -26.40 -31.85
N GLU A 711 9.10 -25.90 -30.94
CA GLU A 711 7.94 -25.06 -31.22
C GLU A 711 8.27 -23.58 -31.02
N GLU A 712 7.70 -22.72 -31.87
CA GLU A 712 7.88 -21.28 -31.78
C GLU A 712 7.03 -20.69 -30.64
N ALA A 713 7.67 -19.91 -29.77
CA ALA A 713 7.04 -19.25 -28.64
C ALA A 713 7.08 -17.73 -28.77
N GLU A 714 5.99 -17.08 -28.36
CA GLU A 714 5.86 -15.63 -28.24
C GLU A 714 6.24 -15.15 -26.85
N LEU A 715 6.69 -13.90 -26.72
CA LEU A 715 7.09 -13.35 -25.43
C LEU A 715 5.99 -12.49 -24.80
N PHE A 716 5.70 -12.76 -23.52
CA PHE A 716 4.75 -12.02 -22.69
C PHE A 716 5.44 -11.48 -21.45
N ILE A 717 4.91 -10.41 -20.86
CA ILE A 717 5.37 -9.84 -19.59
C ILE A 717 4.22 -9.68 -18.59
N SER A 718 4.42 -10.13 -17.35
CA SER A 718 3.50 -9.93 -16.23
C SER A 718 4.06 -8.95 -15.19
N ASP A 719 3.19 -8.53 -14.27
CA ASP A 719 3.57 -7.80 -13.06
C ASP A 719 4.44 -8.68 -12.14
N PRO A 720 5.51 -8.15 -11.51
CA PRO A 720 6.41 -8.95 -10.67
C PRO A 720 5.73 -9.57 -9.44
N SER A 721 4.56 -9.09 -9.02
CA SER A 721 3.75 -9.71 -7.95
C SER A 721 2.96 -10.94 -8.40
N ARG A 722 2.95 -11.24 -9.71
CA ARG A 722 2.15 -12.30 -10.33
C ARG A 722 3.05 -13.20 -11.18
N ASP A 723 3.67 -14.17 -10.52
CA ASP A 723 4.33 -15.26 -11.23
C ASP A 723 3.30 -16.28 -11.71
N LEU A 724 3.21 -16.48 -13.03
CA LEU A 724 2.30 -17.43 -13.66
C LEU A 724 2.77 -18.89 -13.52
N GLY A 725 4.05 -19.11 -13.24
CA GLY A 725 4.67 -20.43 -13.28
C GLY A 725 4.50 -21.14 -14.62
N MET A 726 4.91 -22.41 -14.67
CA MET A 726 4.63 -23.28 -15.81
C MET A 726 3.17 -23.74 -15.76
N SER A 727 2.37 -23.36 -16.75
CA SER A 727 0.94 -23.66 -16.78
C SER A 727 0.38 -23.65 -18.21
N SER A 728 -0.88 -24.03 -18.38
CA SER A 728 -1.63 -23.89 -19.62
C SER A 728 -2.95 -23.19 -19.34
N CYS A 729 -3.33 -22.23 -20.18
CA CYS A 729 -4.59 -21.50 -20.05
C CYS A 729 -5.15 -21.12 -21.42
N THR A 730 -6.37 -20.61 -21.49
CA THR A 730 -6.88 -20.03 -22.73
C THR A 730 -6.15 -18.73 -23.06
N THR A 731 -6.08 -18.38 -24.35
CA THR A 731 -5.44 -17.12 -24.79
C THR A 731 -6.08 -15.89 -24.10
N SER A 732 -7.40 -15.89 -23.94
CA SER A 732 -8.14 -14.83 -23.25
C SER A 732 -7.81 -14.71 -21.76
N GLU A 733 -7.45 -15.80 -21.09
CA GLU A 733 -7.02 -15.77 -19.69
C GLU A 733 -5.59 -15.22 -19.56
N LEU A 734 -4.68 -15.61 -20.45
CA LEU A 734 -3.33 -15.07 -20.50
C LEU A 734 -3.33 -13.55 -20.68
N GLU A 735 -4.12 -13.03 -21.61
CA GLU A 735 -4.20 -11.58 -21.90
C GLU A 735 -4.76 -10.74 -20.74
N ARG A 736 -5.44 -11.36 -19.76
CA ARG A 736 -5.90 -10.68 -18.53
C ARG A 736 -4.79 -10.51 -17.50
N VAL A 737 -3.76 -11.36 -17.53
CA VAL A 737 -2.72 -11.43 -16.48
C VAL A 737 -1.33 -11.08 -16.97
N ALA A 738 -1.08 -11.16 -18.28
CA ALA A 738 0.17 -10.76 -18.92
C ALA A 738 -0.09 -10.02 -20.23
N LYS A 739 0.87 -9.19 -20.64
CA LYS A 739 0.83 -8.44 -21.89
C LYS A 739 1.83 -9.01 -22.88
N ARG A 740 1.42 -9.18 -24.13
CA ARG A 740 2.33 -9.53 -25.22
C ARG A 740 3.39 -8.44 -25.38
N LEU A 741 4.66 -8.81 -25.46
CA LEU A 741 5.74 -7.85 -25.69
C LEU A 741 5.69 -7.34 -27.13
N SER A 742 5.74 -6.02 -27.28
CA SER A 742 5.79 -5.35 -28.58
C SER A 742 7.24 -5.06 -29.00
N GLY A 743 7.49 -4.96 -30.31
CA GLY A 743 8.81 -4.63 -30.85
C GLY A 743 9.87 -5.73 -30.65
N VAL A 744 9.44 -6.98 -30.46
CA VAL A 744 10.31 -8.15 -30.37
C VAL A 744 10.87 -8.49 -31.75
N VAL A 745 12.19 -8.55 -31.88
CA VAL A 745 12.91 -8.96 -33.09
C VAL A 745 13.44 -10.38 -32.90
N LYS A 746 12.99 -11.31 -33.73
CA LYS A 746 13.55 -12.67 -33.79
C LYS A 746 14.88 -12.61 -34.52
N ASN A 747 15.97 -12.97 -33.84
CA ASN A 747 17.29 -13.05 -34.46
C ASN A 747 17.52 -14.42 -35.12
N ARG A 748 17.12 -15.48 -34.41
CA ARG A 748 17.08 -16.88 -34.84
C ARG A 748 16.15 -17.66 -33.93
N ASP A 749 15.88 -18.93 -34.23
CA ASP A 749 15.02 -19.76 -33.40
C ASP A 749 15.49 -19.79 -31.95
N GLY A 750 14.54 -19.57 -31.04
CA GLY A 750 14.80 -19.49 -29.60
C GLY A 750 15.59 -18.26 -29.14
N VAL A 751 15.91 -17.27 -30.00
CA VAL A 751 16.66 -16.06 -29.62
C VAL A 751 15.98 -14.79 -30.11
N TYR A 752 15.55 -13.97 -29.16
CA TYR A 752 14.77 -12.75 -29.41
C TYR A 752 15.41 -11.55 -28.75
N THR A 753 15.31 -10.38 -29.39
CA THR A 753 15.75 -9.10 -28.83
C THR A 753 14.58 -8.14 -28.73
N PHE A 754 14.45 -7.47 -27.59
CA PHE A 754 13.39 -6.50 -27.33
C PHE A 754 13.90 -5.37 -26.43
N SER A 755 13.09 -4.32 -26.29
CA SER A 755 13.36 -3.20 -25.39
C SER A 755 12.15 -2.96 -24.50
N LEU A 756 12.39 -2.52 -23.28
CA LEU A 756 11.34 -2.18 -22.32
C LEU A 756 11.38 -0.68 -22.02
N PRO A 757 10.23 -0.03 -21.77
CA PRO A 757 10.20 1.35 -21.30
C PRO A 757 11.01 1.53 -20.01
N SER A 758 11.63 2.69 -19.82
CA SER A 758 12.35 3.02 -18.59
C SER A 758 11.43 2.92 -17.37
N GLY A 759 11.92 2.29 -16.29
CA GLY A 759 11.15 2.06 -15.06
C GLY A 759 10.25 0.82 -15.07
N THR A 760 10.25 0.02 -16.14
CA THR A 760 9.57 -1.28 -16.20
C THR A 760 10.24 -2.30 -15.28
N VAL A 761 9.42 -3.02 -14.51
CA VAL A 761 9.78 -4.22 -13.73
C VAL A 761 8.73 -5.29 -14.04
N GLY A 762 9.13 -6.53 -14.29
CA GLY A 762 8.19 -7.61 -14.60
C GLY A 762 8.87 -8.97 -14.79
N ILE A 763 8.06 -9.98 -15.11
CA ILE A 763 8.52 -11.34 -15.43
C ILE A 763 8.16 -11.64 -16.88
N VAL A 764 9.15 -12.05 -17.68
CA VAL A 764 8.99 -12.40 -19.09
C VAL A 764 8.79 -13.90 -19.24
N TYR A 765 7.83 -14.30 -20.08
CA TYR A 765 7.49 -15.70 -20.37
C TYR A 765 7.62 -15.98 -21.87
N ALA A 766 8.01 -17.21 -22.22
CA ALA A 766 7.90 -17.75 -23.56
C ALA A 766 6.64 -18.65 -23.62
N VAL A 767 5.69 -18.28 -24.48
CA VAL A 767 4.37 -18.88 -24.56
C VAL A 767 4.17 -19.52 -25.94
N ILE A 768 3.84 -20.81 -25.96
CA ILE A 768 3.54 -21.55 -27.20
C ILE A 768 2.01 -21.62 -27.38
N ALA A 769 1.51 -21.18 -28.53
CA ALA A 769 0.09 -21.26 -28.86
C ALA A 769 -0.25 -22.63 -29.49
N SER A 770 -1.26 -23.31 -28.96
CA SER A 770 -1.73 -24.60 -29.46
C SER A 770 -3.26 -24.71 -29.35
N GLY A 771 -3.97 -24.67 -30.48
CA GLY A 771 -5.41 -24.95 -30.54
C GLY A 771 -6.30 -24.03 -29.68
N GLY A 772 -5.89 -22.77 -29.47
CA GLY A 772 -6.59 -21.80 -28.60
C GLY A 772 -6.10 -21.77 -27.14
N THR A 773 -5.25 -22.73 -26.76
CA THR A 773 -4.57 -22.80 -25.48
C THR A 773 -3.18 -22.18 -25.59
N SER A 774 -2.80 -21.41 -24.58
CA SER A 774 -1.48 -20.83 -24.37
C SER A 774 -0.72 -21.68 -23.35
N ILE A 775 0.41 -22.25 -23.78
CA ILE A 775 1.29 -23.07 -22.94
C ILE A 775 2.42 -22.17 -22.43
N ILE A 776 2.41 -21.86 -21.14
CA ILE A 776 3.28 -20.89 -20.49
C ILE A 776 4.52 -21.60 -19.94
N GLY A 777 5.69 -21.16 -20.39
CA GLY A 777 6.98 -21.62 -19.88
C GLY A 777 7.39 -20.97 -18.56
N ASN A 778 8.61 -21.25 -18.11
CA ASN A 778 9.17 -20.64 -16.91
C ASN A 778 9.44 -19.13 -17.10
N GLY A 779 9.29 -18.34 -16.04
CA GLY A 779 9.43 -16.88 -16.07
C GLY A 779 10.86 -16.39 -15.84
N ALA A 780 11.26 -15.30 -16.51
CA ALA A 780 12.53 -14.62 -16.33
C ALA A 780 12.34 -13.16 -15.89
N PHE A 781 12.86 -12.80 -14.71
CA PHE A 781 12.71 -11.45 -14.15
C PHE A 781 13.50 -10.39 -14.94
N VAL A 782 12.86 -9.27 -15.24
CA VAL A 782 13.45 -8.12 -15.95
C VAL A 782 13.17 -6.81 -15.22
N SER A 783 14.12 -5.89 -15.25
CA SER A 783 14.00 -4.54 -14.68
C SER A 783 14.84 -3.55 -15.48
N THR A 784 14.29 -2.35 -15.69
CA THR A 784 14.96 -1.20 -16.31
C THR A 784 15.20 -0.07 -15.31
N LEU A 785 14.99 -0.33 -14.01
CA LEU A 785 15.35 0.61 -12.95
C LEU A 785 16.87 0.79 -12.92
N ALA A 786 17.32 2.03 -12.78
CA ALA A 786 18.74 2.35 -12.82
C ALA A 786 19.48 1.68 -11.65
N ASP A 787 20.63 1.09 -11.96
CA ASP A 787 21.55 0.56 -10.97
C ASP A 787 22.56 1.62 -10.52
N VAL A 788 23.22 1.35 -9.39
CA VAL A 788 24.40 2.12 -8.97
C VAL A 788 25.43 2.15 -10.09
N SER A 789 26.07 3.29 -10.30
CA SER A 789 27.05 3.49 -11.37
C SER A 789 28.36 4.04 -10.83
N ASN A 790 29.45 3.97 -11.61
CA ASN A 790 30.78 4.40 -11.17
C ASN A 790 31.23 3.79 -9.83
N VAL A 791 30.99 2.48 -9.68
CA VAL A 791 31.36 1.76 -8.46
C VAL A 791 32.88 1.64 -8.34
N ARG A 792 33.41 2.10 -7.21
CA ARG A 792 34.81 2.06 -6.80
C ARG A 792 34.89 1.41 -5.42
N THR A 793 35.92 0.61 -5.23
CA THR A 793 36.10 -0.18 -4.01
C THR A 793 37.48 0.06 -3.43
N ALA A 794 37.58 0.31 -2.13
CA ALA A 794 38.83 0.36 -1.39
C ALA A 794 38.77 -0.64 -0.22
N MET A 795 39.80 -1.47 -0.07
CA MET A 795 39.85 -2.50 0.96
C MET A 795 40.70 -2.04 2.15
N ASP A 796 40.18 -2.25 3.35
CA ASP A 796 40.87 -2.09 4.64
C ASP A 796 40.61 -3.34 5.49
N GLY A 797 41.52 -4.32 5.41
CA GLY A 797 41.34 -5.64 6.00
C GLY A 797 40.11 -6.38 5.44
N ASP A 798 39.17 -6.72 6.33
CA ASP A 798 37.89 -7.33 6.01
C ASP A 798 36.76 -6.31 5.75
N VAL A 799 37.07 -5.01 5.74
CA VAL A 799 36.10 -3.95 5.44
C VAL A 799 36.32 -3.38 4.04
N CYS A 800 35.31 -3.44 3.20
CA CYS A 800 35.27 -2.80 1.89
C CYS A 800 34.57 -1.44 1.98
N SER A 801 35.25 -0.37 1.59
CA SER A 801 34.64 0.94 1.39
C SER A 801 34.19 1.07 -0.07
N LEU A 802 32.89 1.17 -0.29
CA LEU A 802 32.26 1.33 -1.59
C LEU A 802 31.93 2.80 -1.83
N THR A 803 32.30 3.30 -3.02
CA THR A 803 31.84 4.59 -3.55
C THR A 803 31.22 4.38 -4.92
N PHE A 804 30.04 4.94 -5.14
CA PHE A 804 29.29 4.89 -6.38
C PHE A 804 28.39 6.12 -6.51
N ILE A 805 27.93 6.39 -7.73
CA ILE A 805 26.90 7.38 -8.00
C ILE A 805 25.55 6.77 -7.65
N TRP A 806 24.84 7.45 -6.75
CA TRP A 806 23.52 7.06 -6.30
C TRP A 806 22.47 7.31 -7.39
N PRO A 807 21.67 6.29 -7.78
CA PRO A 807 20.65 6.47 -8.80
C PRO A 807 19.52 7.44 -8.36
N PRO A 808 19.03 8.34 -9.24
CA PRO A 808 17.95 9.27 -8.89
C PRO A 808 16.66 8.54 -8.48
N GLY A 809 16.12 8.87 -7.31
CA GLY A 809 14.87 8.27 -6.80
C GLY A 809 15.03 6.90 -6.14
N CYS A 810 16.26 6.41 -5.97
CA CYS A 810 16.55 5.21 -5.19
C CYS A 810 16.54 5.54 -3.69
N ASP A 811 15.85 4.74 -2.87
CA ASP A 811 15.74 4.94 -1.42
C ASP A 811 16.93 4.36 -0.66
N ARG A 812 17.35 3.16 -1.08
CA ARG A 812 18.41 2.37 -0.43
C ARG A 812 19.03 1.41 -1.43
N VAL A 813 20.26 0.98 -1.16
CA VAL A 813 20.94 -0.08 -1.92
C VAL A 813 21.03 -1.32 -1.05
N LYS A 814 20.46 -2.44 -1.53
CA LYS A 814 20.62 -3.76 -0.91
C LYS A 814 21.86 -4.44 -1.48
N VAL A 815 22.69 -5.01 -0.61
CA VAL A 815 23.92 -5.71 -0.96
C VAL A 815 23.72 -7.19 -0.68
N ALA A 816 23.77 -8.05 -1.69
CA ALA A 816 23.76 -9.50 -1.54
C ALA A 816 25.19 -10.05 -1.69
N MET A 817 25.60 -10.95 -0.81
CA MET A 817 26.95 -11.52 -0.79
C MET A 817 26.91 -13.05 -0.70
N ARG A 818 27.82 -13.70 -1.43
CA ARG A 818 28.03 -15.16 -1.44
C ARG A 818 29.52 -15.49 -1.54
N SER A 819 29.90 -16.68 -1.07
CA SER A 819 31.29 -17.18 -1.13
C SER A 819 31.61 -17.98 -2.41
N ASP A 820 30.60 -18.61 -3.01
CA ASP A 820 30.76 -19.63 -4.05
C ASP A 820 30.56 -19.11 -5.49
N ARG A 821 29.53 -18.29 -5.71
CA ARG A 821 29.11 -17.77 -7.03
C ARG A 821 28.46 -16.38 -6.92
N PRO A 822 28.36 -15.61 -8.02
CA PRO A 822 27.58 -14.38 -8.05
C PRO A 822 26.10 -14.60 -7.69
N PRO A 823 25.50 -13.73 -6.85
CA PRO A 823 24.06 -13.72 -6.61
C PRO A 823 23.23 -13.61 -7.91
N GLU A 824 22.28 -14.52 -8.11
CA GLU A 824 21.34 -14.47 -9.24
C GLU A 824 20.21 -13.46 -9.00
N GLY A 825 19.82 -13.24 -7.74
CA GLY A 825 18.78 -12.29 -7.34
C GLY A 825 19.01 -11.66 -5.96
N ALA A 826 18.19 -10.68 -5.58
CA ALA A 826 18.33 -9.93 -4.32
C ALA A 826 18.03 -10.75 -3.05
N SER A 827 17.41 -11.93 -3.21
CA SER A 827 17.18 -12.93 -2.16
C SER A 827 18.19 -14.08 -2.17
N ASP A 828 19.08 -14.14 -3.17
CA ASP A 828 20.13 -15.15 -3.29
C ASP A 828 21.40 -14.67 -2.57
N PHE A 829 21.45 -14.83 -1.26
CA PHE A 829 22.59 -14.40 -0.45
C PHE A 829 22.91 -15.39 0.68
N GLU A 830 24.20 -15.51 1.01
CA GLU A 830 24.67 -16.12 2.27
C GLU A 830 24.79 -15.05 3.36
N SER A 831 25.01 -13.80 2.97
CA SER A 831 25.04 -12.63 3.85
C SER A 831 24.59 -11.40 3.08
N ASP A 832 23.93 -10.46 3.75
CA ASP A 832 23.47 -9.22 3.12
C ASP A 832 23.79 -7.97 3.95
N SER A 833 23.60 -6.82 3.33
CA SER A 833 23.73 -5.51 3.97
C SER A 833 22.82 -4.49 3.28
N VAL A 834 22.50 -3.40 3.98
CA VAL A 834 21.68 -2.31 3.44
C VAL A 834 22.43 -1.00 3.61
N ILE A 835 22.55 -0.26 2.51
CA ILE A 835 23.12 1.08 2.48
C ILE A 835 21.95 2.06 2.35
N LEU A 836 21.79 2.96 3.32
CA LEU A 836 20.79 4.02 3.30
C LEU A 836 21.37 5.29 2.66
N LEU A 837 20.56 6.01 1.88
CA LEU A 837 20.99 7.23 1.18
C LEU A 837 21.57 8.27 2.14
N GLU A 838 20.86 8.57 3.23
CA GLU A 838 21.27 9.58 4.21
C GLU A 838 22.64 9.27 4.82
N LYS A 839 22.87 7.99 5.18
CA LYS A 839 24.15 7.52 5.73
C LYS A 839 25.27 7.63 4.70
N TYR A 840 25.00 7.21 3.47
CA TYR A 840 25.98 7.25 2.38
C TYR A 840 26.39 8.68 2.01
N VAL A 841 25.44 9.61 1.97
CA VAL A 841 25.71 11.04 1.70
C VAL A 841 26.53 11.67 2.83
N ARG A 842 26.19 11.35 4.09
CA ARG A 842 26.91 11.86 5.26
C ARG A 842 28.34 11.34 5.34
N ASP A 843 28.53 10.04 5.13
CA ASP A 843 29.81 9.36 5.34
C ASP A 843 30.71 9.40 4.08
N GLY A 844 30.15 9.79 2.93
CA GLY A 844 30.84 9.88 1.62
C GLY A 844 31.20 8.54 0.99
N ASN A 845 31.00 7.43 1.70
CA ASN A 845 31.17 6.05 1.24
C ASN A 845 30.28 5.10 2.04
N ALA A 846 30.14 3.85 1.58
CA ALA A 846 29.54 2.77 2.35
C ALA A 846 30.59 1.76 2.79
N ARG A 847 30.76 1.56 4.09
CA ARG A 847 31.66 0.55 4.66
C ARG A 847 30.90 -0.77 4.87
N ILE A 848 31.27 -1.79 4.12
CA ILE A 848 30.69 -3.15 4.17
C ILE A 848 31.73 -4.12 4.68
N LYS A 849 31.43 -4.82 5.78
CA LYS A 849 32.27 -5.90 6.26
C LYS A 849 32.08 -7.13 5.38
N LEU A 850 33.15 -7.62 4.78
CA LEU A 850 33.13 -8.82 3.95
C LEU A 850 33.10 -10.07 4.85
N PRO A 851 32.06 -10.91 4.72
CA PRO A 851 31.93 -12.12 5.54
C PRO A 851 32.87 -13.25 5.09
N PHE A 852 33.43 -13.16 3.87
CA PHE A 852 34.24 -14.21 3.26
C PHE A 852 35.53 -13.66 2.65
N GLN A 853 36.59 -14.48 2.63
CA GLN A 853 37.86 -14.13 1.98
C GLN A 853 37.71 -13.82 0.49
N ARG A 854 36.88 -14.59 -0.21
CA ARG A 854 36.42 -14.29 -1.58
C ARG A 854 34.92 -14.05 -1.51
N THR A 855 34.50 -12.84 -1.85
CA THR A 855 33.09 -12.43 -1.76
C THR A 855 32.61 -12.03 -3.15
N TYR A 856 31.61 -12.74 -3.67
CA TYR A 856 30.81 -12.26 -4.77
C TYR A 856 29.70 -11.37 -4.23
N MET A 857 29.69 -10.12 -4.64
CA MET A 857 28.79 -9.09 -4.14
C MET A 857 27.93 -8.58 -5.28
N LYS A 858 26.63 -8.36 -5.03
CA LYS A 858 25.74 -7.70 -6.01
C LYS A 858 24.91 -6.62 -5.32
N LEU A 859 24.93 -5.42 -5.89
CA LEU A 859 24.32 -4.20 -5.36
C LEU A 859 23.00 -3.92 -6.09
N TYR A 860 21.88 -4.02 -5.40
CA TYR A 860 20.53 -3.77 -5.94
C TYR A 860 20.01 -2.42 -5.46
N SER A 861 19.62 -1.57 -6.40
CA SER A 861 19.00 -0.27 -6.12
C SER A 861 17.50 -0.47 -5.87
N VAL A 862 17.00 0.00 -4.72
CA VAL A 862 15.61 -0.19 -4.28
C VAL A 862 14.84 1.13 -4.42
N TYR A 863 13.66 1.07 -5.04
CA TYR A 863 12.81 2.22 -5.37
C TYR A 863 11.41 2.09 -4.76
N GLY A 864 11.29 2.02 -3.45
CA GLY A 864 10.02 2.00 -2.72
C GLY A 864 9.07 0.90 -3.22
N SER A 865 7.87 1.30 -3.61
CA SER A 865 6.85 0.42 -4.19
C SER A 865 7.10 0.00 -5.64
N LYS A 866 8.08 0.59 -6.34
CA LYS A 866 8.40 0.27 -7.75
C LYS A 866 9.25 -0.99 -7.91
N GLY A 867 9.89 -1.47 -6.84
CA GLY A 867 10.72 -2.67 -6.85
C GLY A 867 12.23 -2.39 -6.91
N MET A 868 12.98 -3.34 -7.47
CA MET A 868 14.45 -3.35 -7.48
C MET A 868 15.04 -3.38 -8.90
N SER A 869 16.25 -2.86 -9.04
CA SER A 869 17.06 -2.97 -10.26
C SER A 869 17.59 -4.40 -10.50
N GLN A 870 18.27 -4.64 -11.63
CA GLN A 870 18.88 -5.93 -11.99
C GLN A 870 20.11 -6.28 -11.14
N GLY A 871 20.71 -5.26 -10.53
CA GLY A 871 21.83 -5.34 -9.61
C GLY A 871 23.18 -5.25 -10.31
N PHE A 872 24.09 -4.47 -9.72
CA PHE A 872 25.47 -4.34 -10.17
C PHE A 872 26.39 -5.35 -9.46
N GLY A 873 27.02 -6.24 -10.22
CA GLY A 873 27.89 -7.30 -9.69
C GLY A 873 29.35 -6.88 -9.48
N LEU A 874 29.96 -7.39 -8.43
CA LEU A 874 31.35 -7.21 -8.02
C LEU A 874 31.93 -8.54 -7.53
N THR A 875 33.24 -8.71 -7.66
CA THR A 875 33.97 -9.79 -6.99
C THR A 875 35.11 -9.16 -6.19
N LEU A 876 35.12 -9.41 -4.89
CA LEU A 876 36.04 -8.79 -3.93
C LEU A 876 36.81 -9.86 -3.17
N SER A 877 37.96 -9.49 -2.62
CA SER A 877 38.72 -10.36 -1.73
C SER A 877 39.31 -9.56 -0.57
N SER A 878 39.05 -9.99 0.67
CA SER A 878 39.70 -9.42 1.86
C SER A 878 41.12 -9.98 1.95
N ARG A 879 42.11 -9.09 1.85
CA ARG A 879 43.53 -9.49 1.94
C ARG A 879 43.84 -9.90 3.38
N GLY A 880 43.87 -11.20 3.65
CA GLY A 880 44.75 -11.77 4.67
C GLY A 880 45.97 -12.33 3.96
N ASP A 881 47.19 -11.99 4.41
CA ASP A 881 48.51 -12.37 3.87
C ASP A 881 48.48 -13.48 2.80
N ILE A 882 48.27 -13.08 1.54
CA ILE A 882 48.45 -13.96 0.39
C ILE A 882 49.88 -13.69 -0.10
N PRO A 883 50.81 -14.65 -0.05
CA PRO A 883 52.13 -14.45 -0.66
C PRO A 883 51.92 -14.17 -2.16
N GLU A 884 52.51 -13.08 -2.65
CA GLU A 884 52.45 -12.71 -4.06
C GLU A 884 53.25 -13.76 -4.86
N ILE A 885 52.55 -14.69 -5.51
CA ILE A 885 53.16 -15.65 -6.42
C ILE A 885 53.04 -15.08 -7.84
N ARG A 886 54.17 -14.72 -8.45
CA ARG A 886 54.26 -14.37 -9.86
C ARG A 886 54.50 -15.60 -10.71
N TYR A 887 53.71 -15.72 -11.76
CA TYR A 887 53.93 -16.67 -12.85
C TYR A 887 54.46 -15.92 -14.06
N THR A 888 55.61 -16.35 -14.57
CA THR A 888 56.14 -15.86 -15.85
C THR A 888 56.11 -17.00 -16.84
N PHE A 889 55.43 -16.78 -17.96
CA PHE A 889 55.32 -17.75 -19.05
C PHE A 889 56.28 -17.34 -20.16
N ALA A 890 57.19 -18.23 -20.52
CA ALA A 890 58.05 -18.08 -21.68
C ALA A 890 57.70 -19.17 -22.70
N TYR A 891 57.25 -18.74 -23.88
CA TYR A 891 56.91 -19.63 -24.97
C TYR A 891 58.04 -19.66 -25.99
N ALA A 892 58.50 -20.86 -26.33
CA ALA A 892 59.42 -21.08 -27.43
C ALA A 892 58.75 -21.96 -28.49
N PHE A 893 58.68 -21.43 -29.71
CA PHE A 893 58.15 -22.13 -30.88
C PHE A 893 59.32 -22.66 -31.71
N LEU A 894 59.40 -23.98 -31.85
CA LEU A 894 60.32 -24.67 -32.76
C LEU A 894 59.49 -25.57 -33.67
N GLY A 895 59.14 -25.03 -34.84
CA GLY A 895 58.27 -25.71 -35.81
C GLY A 895 56.86 -25.96 -35.27
N ARG A 896 56.34 -27.20 -35.39
CA ARG A 896 54.99 -27.58 -34.96
C ARG A 896 54.87 -27.91 -33.45
N LYS A 897 55.95 -27.79 -32.68
CA LYS A 897 55.92 -27.99 -31.22
C LYS A 897 56.08 -26.64 -30.51
N CYS A 898 55.16 -26.36 -29.59
CA CYS A 898 55.26 -25.26 -28.64
C CYS A 898 55.73 -25.82 -27.30
N THR A 899 56.77 -25.22 -26.74
CA THR A 899 57.26 -25.54 -25.40
C THR A 899 56.99 -24.33 -24.52
N CYS A 900 56.18 -24.51 -23.48
CA CYS A 900 55.87 -23.49 -22.49
C CYS A 900 56.70 -23.76 -21.23
N LYS A 901 57.55 -22.80 -20.86
CA LYS A 901 58.24 -22.81 -19.56
C LYS A 901 57.50 -21.88 -18.60
N ILE A 902 57.02 -22.44 -17.50
CA ILE A 902 56.39 -21.69 -16.41
C ILE A 902 57.43 -21.50 -15.32
N THR A 903 57.70 -20.25 -14.96
CA THR A 903 58.53 -19.92 -13.79
C THR A 903 57.66 -19.31 -12.71
N VAL A 904 57.71 -19.86 -11.51
CA VAL A 904 56.92 -19.44 -10.35
C VAL A 904 57.85 -18.80 -9.33
N SER A 905 57.55 -17.58 -8.88
CA SER A 905 58.35 -16.87 -7.86
C SER A 905 57.45 -16.23 -6.80
N GLY A 906 57.70 -16.53 -5.52
CA GLY A 906 57.00 -16.01 -4.34
C GLY A 906 57.59 -16.60 -3.05
N ASP A 907 57.19 -16.13 -1.87
CA ASP A 907 57.66 -16.66 -0.58
C ASP A 907 56.96 -18.01 -0.27
N LEU A 908 57.62 -19.11 -0.64
CA LEU A 908 57.05 -20.46 -0.69
C LEU A 908 57.21 -21.26 0.62
N LYS A 909 57.64 -20.63 1.73
CA LYS A 909 58.00 -21.36 2.97
C LYS A 909 56.82 -21.78 3.86
N SER A 910 55.56 -21.48 3.51
CA SER A 910 54.41 -21.72 4.39
C SER A 910 53.38 -22.76 3.91
N ASN A 911 53.64 -23.55 2.85
CA ASN A 911 52.66 -24.55 2.40
C ASN A 911 53.30 -25.87 1.93
N PRO A 912 53.23 -26.97 2.72
CA PRO A 912 53.79 -28.28 2.35
C PRO A 912 53.04 -28.98 1.20
N ALA A 913 51.89 -28.47 0.76
CA ALA A 913 51.04 -29.11 -0.25
C ALA A 913 51.41 -28.75 -1.71
N MET A 914 52.49 -27.99 -1.95
CA MET A 914 52.92 -27.58 -3.29
C MET A 914 54.37 -27.97 -3.65
N VAL A 915 54.89 -29.07 -3.09
CA VAL A 915 56.08 -29.76 -3.64
C VAL A 915 55.66 -30.91 -4.53
#